data_AF-A0A178AW94-F1
#
_entry.id   AF-A0A178AW94-F1
#
_cell.length_a   1.000
_cell.length_b   1.000
_cell.length_c   1.000
_cell.angle_alpha   90.00
_cell.angle_beta   90.00
_cell.angle_gamma   90.00
#
_symmetry.space_group_name_H-M   'P 1'
#
loop_
_entity.id
_entity.type
_entity.pdbx_description
1 polymer ?
#
loop_
_entity_poly.entity_id
_entity_poly.type
_entity_poly.pdbx_seq_one_letter_code
_entity_poly.pdbx_strand_id
1 'polypeptide(L)'
;MNMVPEFSTLMQRAIEDFSRQLDGFRLHNRWNAAHEAVMWLTELAKTSPATTPPGHLLPEHILDSQLPIWRVWTYWKPDVNRLKRLAGCSSEQLAVVSDFIALEGPDMVTGAASTAREGLITEYNGAKALLKWRGIIVEVPDRTKTQLKTTLIRVVDLLDRAIDPSGPGYESRFQLFRDIIIARPINASTLDLFEAVCRVQWTAKHDIYNAIREIYGSKDVLGGQHILALQNLLGALDDAHSADLKDIFLEKWLRTGIETCREECREAVHTHIIKGLPWTKLAIEYHDFCMALKASEHHWPSELQTIKIPSSWPSPDDIRTVVQIYEAAQDHRQKQRLLDHPNSVPSQQEGKPRECAEKSKHAEHLMTMLTEKTKNRSILEEVSEAYCMDHLLGGPTINYSHQRIVQNIMLVWKQTSKPTIDEDRRELAILVSENAGSDFILRCRYLAEIAFGKAILEPGTSATELLIIVRKSENELPQAIIDLTNLISSKKAWTSCWKDLLYLWFERQNDTINYIGPNILDYSLQVMSAAQWLSFISNIERLFADLTLAASPKKTIPSILQPALLEWRRWISTYGETFQRLETSLGERCVAVQCLLNLKNCILYLVVATPQGIETCDRIWDAKHGQLDIPGLPPKTQQSITRWTIASFATFIGICVENVSDSKWNSKIAEATTFWRKIEDEITTEALRLEGIQQALKAKDPKGTAILLQELGFADSSLLDDEIACLPPSIANMVEEVAHNEVEISFPLNSLTDLQRGAMGIPEGATTLLLRLSLDANTGSSPAFCMHFNNEPNLDSLEHVPWICSPDSTPLPEQFCTKQQTAFTWQLSGIVHMWLKIHNGCIVPLYKFITGRIQNMGQVCVTCGTSHNARHTQLQLRRATPCNIMACARLWYQLPLHVRIPEIRTDTYAVDMLLTSVYAAAMSG
;
A
#
# COMPACT_ATOMS: atom_id res chain seq x y z
N MET A 1 62.89 -40.31 40.66
CA MET A 1 62.63 -38.97 41.18
C MET A 1 61.37 -39.03 42.03
N ASN A 2 61.46 -38.68 43.31
CA ASN A 2 60.28 -38.40 44.13
C ASN A 2 59.74 -37.05 43.66
N MET A 3 58.91 -37.05 42.60
CA MET A 3 58.23 -35.83 42.18
C MET A 3 57.43 -35.30 43.36
N VAL A 4 57.59 -34.02 43.66
CA VAL A 4 56.82 -33.34 44.71
C VAL A 4 55.34 -33.58 44.40
N PRO A 5 54.56 -34.21 45.30
CA PRO A 5 53.15 -34.54 45.05
C PRO A 5 52.35 -33.35 44.51
N GLU A 6 52.70 -32.16 44.97
CA GLU A 6 52.13 -30.87 44.56
C GLU A 6 52.29 -30.59 43.05
N PHE A 7 53.44 -30.90 42.45
CA PHE A 7 53.65 -30.68 41.00
C PHE A 7 52.76 -31.61 40.16
N SER A 8 52.64 -32.88 40.57
CA SER A 8 51.75 -33.83 39.88
C SER A 8 50.29 -33.38 39.97
N THR A 9 49.84 -32.94 41.14
CA THR A 9 48.47 -32.43 41.35
C THR A 9 48.21 -31.17 40.53
N LEU A 10 49.15 -30.22 40.50
CA LEU A 10 49.01 -28.98 39.73
C LEU A 10 48.96 -29.26 38.22
N MET A 11 49.79 -30.20 37.75
CA MET A 11 49.82 -30.60 36.35
C MET A 11 48.56 -31.34 35.92
N GLN A 12 48.03 -32.25 36.76
CA GLN A 12 46.75 -32.93 36.52
C GLN A 12 45.62 -31.91 36.38
N ARG A 13 45.51 -30.98 37.34
CA ARG A 13 44.50 -29.92 37.29
C ARG A 13 44.64 -29.04 36.04
N ALA A 14 45.86 -28.66 35.66
CA ALA A 14 46.09 -27.86 34.46
C ALA A 14 45.68 -28.59 33.18
N ILE A 15 45.93 -29.91 33.09
CA ILE A 15 45.52 -30.73 31.95
C ILE A 15 44.00 -30.91 31.92
N GLU A 16 43.36 -31.10 33.08
CA GLU A 16 41.90 -31.13 33.18
C GLU A 16 41.29 -29.81 32.71
N ASP A 17 41.75 -28.66 33.22
CA ASP A 17 41.26 -27.34 32.81
C ASP A 17 41.44 -27.11 31.30
N PHE A 18 42.58 -27.54 30.75
CA PHE A 18 42.83 -27.49 29.31
C PHE A 18 41.90 -28.42 28.53
N SER A 19 41.64 -29.64 29.02
CA SER A 19 40.65 -30.56 28.43
C SER A 19 39.27 -29.92 28.35
N ARG A 20 38.82 -29.30 29.45
CA ARG A 20 37.54 -28.59 29.52
C ARG A 20 37.46 -27.45 28.53
N GLN A 21 38.55 -26.71 28.39
CA GLN A 21 38.67 -25.64 27.41
C GLN A 21 38.53 -26.18 25.98
N LEU A 22 39.23 -27.28 25.65
CA LEU A 22 39.13 -27.93 24.34
C LEU A 22 37.74 -28.49 24.06
N ASP A 23 37.09 -29.09 25.06
CA ASP A 23 35.69 -29.53 24.95
C ASP A 23 34.72 -28.36 24.78
N GLY A 24 34.96 -27.25 25.48
CA GLY A 24 34.23 -26.00 25.29
C GLY A 24 34.34 -25.48 23.86
N PHE A 25 35.56 -25.46 23.29
CA PHE A 25 35.73 -25.10 21.89
C PHE A 25 35.05 -26.10 20.95
N ARG A 26 35.12 -27.40 21.26
CA ARG A 26 34.52 -28.48 20.47
C ARG A 26 33.00 -28.38 20.41
N LEU A 27 32.34 -28.17 21.55
CA LEU A 27 30.89 -28.05 21.64
C LEU A 27 30.34 -26.83 20.92
N HIS A 28 31.11 -25.73 20.90
CA HIS A 28 30.74 -24.49 20.22
C HIS A 28 31.33 -24.37 18.81
N ASN A 29 31.96 -25.42 18.29
CA ASN A 29 32.67 -25.43 17.00
C ASN A 29 33.65 -24.26 16.80
N ARG A 30 34.31 -23.80 17.88
CA ARG A 30 35.30 -22.70 17.86
C ARG A 30 36.67 -23.21 17.41
N TRP A 31 36.72 -23.79 16.22
CA TRP A 31 37.89 -24.52 15.74
C TRP A 31 39.13 -23.66 15.54
N ASN A 32 39.02 -22.37 15.18
CA ASN A 32 40.21 -21.52 15.09
C ASN A 32 40.91 -21.39 16.45
N ALA A 33 40.14 -21.12 17.51
CA ALA A 33 40.67 -21.03 18.88
C ALA A 33 41.20 -22.38 19.39
N ALA A 34 40.50 -23.48 19.09
CA ALA A 34 40.98 -24.83 19.42
C ALA A 34 42.30 -25.15 18.73
N HIS A 35 42.41 -24.84 17.43
CA HIS A 35 43.61 -25.10 16.64
C HIS A 35 44.81 -24.35 17.20
N GLU A 36 44.66 -23.06 17.50
CA GLU A 36 45.70 -22.25 18.15
C GLU A 36 46.10 -22.85 19.52
N ALA A 37 45.13 -23.32 20.31
CA ALA A 37 45.37 -23.91 21.62
C ALA A 37 46.12 -25.25 21.57
N VAL A 38 45.93 -26.07 20.54
CA VAL A 38 46.55 -27.42 20.44
C VAL A 38 47.84 -27.48 19.63
N MET A 39 48.31 -26.36 19.07
CA MET A 39 49.55 -26.31 18.27
C MET A 39 50.75 -26.93 19.00
N TRP A 40 50.88 -26.68 20.31
CA TRP A 40 51.98 -27.22 21.11
C TRP A 40 51.92 -28.75 21.27
N LEU A 41 50.71 -29.36 21.29
CA LEU A 41 50.55 -30.82 21.32
C LEU A 41 51.09 -31.44 20.03
N THR A 42 50.85 -30.78 18.90
CA THR A 42 51.35 -31.24 17.59
C THR A 42 52.87 -31.18 17.53
N GLU A 43 53.49 -30.11 18.04
CA GLU A 43 54.95 -30.00 18.13
C GLU A 43 55.55 -30.99 19.14
N LEU A 44 54.86 -31.23 20.26
CA LEU A 44 55.24 -32.26 21.22
C LEU A 44 55.30 -33.63 20.51
N ALA A 45 54.23 -34.06 19.85
CA ALA A 45 54.17 -35.36 19.17
C ALA A 45 55.23 -35.54 18.07
N LYS A 46 55.67 -34.45 17.42
CA LYS A 46 56.76 -34.49 16.42
C LYS A 46 58.14 -34.64 17.06
N THR A 47 58.33 -34.07 18.24
CA THR A 47 59.62 -34.01 18.94
C THR A 47 59.79 -35.13 19.96
N SER A 48 58.72 -35.86 20.29
CA SER A 48 58.74 -37.05 21.14
C SER A 48 59.73 -38.10 20.63
N PRO A 49 60.60 -38.65 21.50
CA PRO A 49 61.47 -39.76 21.12
C PRO A 49 60.65 -41.01 20.81
N ALA A 50 61.03 -41.77 19.76
CA ALA A 50 60.31 -42.97 19.32
C ALA A 50 60.27 -44.09 20.38
N THR A 51 61.23 -44.09 21.32
CA THR A 51 61.28 -45.02 22.45
C THR A 51 61.52 -44.25 23.73
N THR A 52 60.67 -44.47 24.73
CA THR A 52 60.87 -43.93 26.07
C THR A 52 62.09 -44.60 26.72
N PRO A 53 63.16 -43.85 27.07
CA PRO A 53 64.27 -44.41 27.80
C PRO A 53 63.78 -44.99 29.14
N PRO A 54 64.27 -46.17 29.58
CA PRO A 54 63.87 -46.76 30.85
C PRO A 54 64.04 -45.76 32.00
N GLY A 55 63.01 -45.66 32.86
CA GLY A 55 63.01 -44.78 34.03
C GLY A 55 62.68 -43.29 33.78
N HIS A 56 62.38 -42.89 32.54
CA HIS A 56 61.98 -41.53 32.22
C HIS A 56 60.45 -41.41 32.06
N LEU A 57 59.86 -40.42 32.74
CA LEU A 57 58.47 -40.04 32.53
C LEU A 57 58.44 -38.95 31.47
N LEU A 58 57.89 -39.24 30.30
CA LEU A 58 57.72 -38.24 29.25
C LEU A 58 56.36 -37.53 29.40
N PRO A 59 56.21 -36.27 28.93
CA PRO A 59 54.94 -35.54 28.97
C PRO A 59 53.75 -36.31 28.38
N GLU A 60 53.99 -37.13 27.36
CA GLU A 60 53.01 -37.97 26.67
C GLU A 60 52.38 -38.99 27.61
N HIS A 61 53.14 -39.55 28.56
CA HIS A 61 52.58 -40.50 29.54
C HIS A 61 51.56 -39.83 30.47
N ILE A 62 51.79 -38.55 30.80
CA ILE A 62 50.86 -37.77 31.63
C ILE A 62 49.62 -37.43 30.80
N LEU A 63 49.81 -36.98 29.55
CA LEU A 63 48.69 -36.72 28.64
C LEU A 63 47.88 -37.99 28.32
N ASP A 64 48.51 -39.15 28.20
CA ASP A 64 47.84 -40.44 28.02
C ASP A 64 46.93 -40.79 29.19
N SER A 65 47.37 -40.46 30.41
CA SER A 65 46.60 -40.72 31.61
C SER A 65 45.49 -39.69 31.85
N GLN A 66 45.71 -38.42 31.52
CA GLN A 66 44.85 -37.31 31.94
C GLN A 66 44.01 -36.71 30.81
N LEU A 67 44.45 -36.85 29.56
CA LEU A 67 43.74 -36.41 28.36
C LEU A 67 43.85 -37.50 27.26
N PRO A 68 43.22 -38.68 27.41
CA PRO A 68 43.45 -39.81 26.50
C PRO A 68 43.23 -39.49 25.01
N ILE A 69 42.39 -38.49 24.71
CA ILE A 69 42.10 -38.01 23.36
C ILE A 69 43.13 -37.03 22.79
N TRP A 70 44.20 -36.68 23.51
CA TRP A 70 45.20 -35.68 23.06
C TRP A 70 45.82 -36.06 21.71
N ARG A 71 45.98 -37.36 21.44
CA ARG A 71 46.47 -37.84 20.13
C ARG A 71 45.53 -37.50 18.98
N VAL A 72 44.23 -37.49 19.20
CA VAL A 72 43.26 -37.06 18.17
C VAL A 72 43.51 -35.60 17.79
N TRP A 73 43.82 -34.76 18.78
CA TRP A 73 44.17 -33.35 18.57
C TRP A 73 45.52 -33.16 17.87
N THR A 74 46.48 -34.08 18.00
CA THR A 74 47.76 -34.02 17.27
C THR A 74 47.68 -34.54 15.85
N TYR A 75 46.77 -35.47 15.58
CA TYR A 75 46.48 -35.92 14.21
C TYR A 75 45.63 -34.91 13.43
N TRP A 76 44.92 -34.00 14.11
CA TRP A 76 44.07 -32.99 13.49
C TRP A 76 44.86 -32.01 12.63
N LYS A 77 44.55 -31.95 11.33
CA LYS A 77 45.15 -31.06 10.34
C LYS A 77 44.04 -30.39 9.53
N PRO A 78 43.36 -29.38 10.09
CA PRO A 78 42.28 -28.67 9.41
C PRO A 78 42.81 -27.70 8.34
N ASP A 79 41.91 -27.19 7.49
CA ASP A 79 42.21 -26.03 6.67
C ASP A 79 42.17 -24.74 7.52
N VAL A 80 43.34 -24.27 7.95
CA VAL A 80 43.47 -23.09 8.83
C VAL A 80 42.86 -21.83 8.21
N ASN A 81 42.91 -21.66 6.89
CA ASN A 81 42.33 -20.48 6.23
C ASN A 81 40.81 -20.51 6.32
N ARG A 82 40.21 -21.70 6.17
CA ARG A 82 38.78 -21.93 6.34
C ARG A 82 38.33 -21.68 7.77
N LEU A 83 39.09 -22.16 8.76
CA LEU A 83 38.78 -21.91 10.18
C LEU A 83 38.75 -20.41 10.50
N LYS A 84 39.68 -19.63 9.94
CA LYS A 84 39.71 -18.17 10.10
C LYS A 84 38.50 -17.50 9.44
N ARG A 85 38.11 -17.93 8.24
CA ARG A 85 36.89 -17.43 7.56
C ARG A 85 35.65 -17.71 8.40
N LEU A 86 35.48 -18.95 8.85
CA LEU A 86 34.37 -19.37 9.70
C LEU A 86 34.33 -18.60 11.03
N ALA A 87 35.48 -18.32 11.65
CA ALA A 87 35.54 -17.52 12.86
C ALA A 87 35.06 -16.06 12.68
N GLY A 88 35.04 -15.56 11.44
CA GLY A 88 34.55 -14.22 11.09
C GLY A 88 33.05 -14.15 10.80
N CYS A 89 32.34 -15.28 10.71
CA CYS A 89 30.90 -15.31 10.43
C CYS A 89 30.06 -14.88 11.66
N SER A 90 28.82 -14.46 11.41
CA SER A 90 27.90 -14.11 12.50
C SER A 90 27.50 -15.35 13.32
N SER A 91 27.17 -15.16 14.60
CA SER A 91 26.73 -16.24 15.49
C SER A 91 25.48 -16.96 14.96
N GLU A 92 24.58 -16.23 14.30
CA GLU A 92 23.36 -16.77 13.70
C GLU A 92 23.65 -17.71 12.53
N GLN A 93 24.53 -17.28 11.61
CA GLN A 93 24.98 -18.12 10.50
C GLN A 93 25.69 -19.37 11.02
N LEU A 94 26.60 -19.21 11.98
CA LEU A 94 27.34 -20.31 12.60
C LEU A 94 26.42 -21.32 13.30
N ALA A 95 25.33 -20.87 13.93
CA ALA A 95 24.35 -21.76 14.54
C ALA A 95 23.67 -22.64 13.49
N VAL A 96 23.30 -22.06 12.34
CA VAL A 96 22.64 -22.77 11.24
C VAL A 96 23.55 -23.81 10.58
N VAL A 97 24.84 -23.50 10.40
CA VAL A 97 25.82 -24.41 9.75
C VAL A 97 26.68 -25.20 10.75
N SER A 98 26.33 -25.20 12.03
CA SER A 98 27.15 -25.77 13.12
C SER A 98 27.60 -27.21 12.87
N ASP A 99 26.73 -28.07 12.34
CA ASP A 99 27.08 -29.45 12.00
C ASP A 99 28.07 -29.55 10.84
N PHE A 100 27.97 -28.68 9.83
CA PHE A 100 28.91 -28.65 8.70
C PHE A 100 30.29 -28.16 9.16
N ILE A 101 30.33 -27.19 10.07
CA ILE A 101 31.57 -26.70 10.67
C ILE A 101 32.25 -27.82 11.45
N ALA A 102 31.49 -28.69 12.10
CA ALA A 102 32.05 -29.81 12.84
C ALA A 102 32.82 -30.82 11.96
N LEU A 103 32.61 -30.84 10.64
CA LEU A 103 33.39 -31.66 9.71
C LEU A 103 34.88 -31.28 9.66
N GLU A 104 35.20 -30.02 9.96
CA GLU A 104 36.58 -29.51 10.05
C GLU A 104 37.20 -29.71 11.43
N GLY A 105 36.44 -30.24 12.40
CA GLY A 105 36.95 -30.58 13.73
C GLY A 105 37.87 -31.82 13.74
N PRO A 106 38.45 -32.16 14.91
CA PRO A 106 39.25 -33.38 15.07
C PRO A 106 38.44 -34.66 14.80
N ASP A 107 39.10 -35.71 14.32
CA ASP A 107 38.45 -37.01 14.05
C ASP A 107 38.11 -37.77 15.33
N MET A 108 36.98 -37.43 15.93
CA MET A 108 36.47 -38.14 17.12
C MET A 108 35.79 -39.47 16.77
N VAL A 109 35.72 -39.84 15.49
CA VAL A 109 35.03 -41.05 15.01
C VAL A 109 36.00 -42.22 14.99
N THR A 110 37.11 -42.09 14.26
CA THR A 110 38.12 -43.15 14.18
C THR A 110 39.36 -42.87 15.03
N GLY A 111 39.56 -41.61 15.44
CA GLY A 111 40.73 -41.18 16.22
C GLY A 111 42.03 -41.11 15.42
N ALA A 112 42.00 -41.42 14.12
CA ALA A 112 43.19 -41.62 13.29
C ALA A 112 43.25 -40.69 12.07
N ALA A 113 42.12 -40.13 11.62
CA ALA A 113 42.09 -39.26 10.46
C ALA A 113 42.41 -37.81 10.82
N SER A 114 42.74 -37.01 9.80
CA SER A 114 43.14 -35.62 10.00
C SER A 114 42.00 -34.66 10.33
N THR A 115 40.76 -35.03 10.07
CA THR A 115 39.55 -34.25 10.36
C THR A 115 38.37 -35.19 10.55
N ALA A 116 37.29 -34.73 11.20
CA ALA A 116 36.04 -35.48 11.32
C ALA A 116 35.50 -35.91 9.95
N ARG A 117 35.65 -35.06 8.91
CA ARG A 117 35.32 -35.41 7.51
C ARG A 117 36.06 -36.66 7.03
N GLU A 118 37.39 -36.69 7.15
CA GLU A 118 38.21 -37.83 6.70
C GLU A 118 37.95 -39.08 7.56
N GLY A 119 37.63 -38.90 8.84
CA GLY A 119 37.19 -39.98 9.73
C GLY A 119 35.92 -40.65 9.25
N LEU A 120 34.90 -39.85 8.90
CA LEU A 120 33.64 -40.34 8.35
C LEU A 120 33.81 -41.10 7.03
N ILE A 121 34.68 -40.59 6.14
CA ILE A 121 35.01 -41.26 4.87
C ILE A 121 35.68 -42.62 5.16
N THR A 122 36.55 -42.68 6.17
CA THR A 122 37.28 -43.89 6.56
C THR A 122 36.36 -44.94 7.16
N GLU A 123 35.43 -44.53 8.03
CA GLU A 123 34.45 -45.41 8.68
C GLU A 123 33.40 -45.93 7.70
N TYR A 124 33.04 -45.15 6.67
CA TYR A 124 31.98 -45.50 5.74
C TYR A 124 32.28 -46.79 4.96
N ASN A 125 31.54 -47.86 5.27
CA ASN A 125 31.74 -49.19 4.70
C ASN A 125 30.80 -49.52 3.52
N GLY A 126 30.00 -48.55 3.04
CA GLY A 126 29.05 -48.76 1.94
C GLY A 126 27.79 -49.54 2.31
N ALA A 127 27.51 -49.79 3.60
CA ALA A 127 26.34 -50.57 4.00
C ALA A 127 24.99 -49.90 3.67
N LYS A 128 24.94 -48.56 3.66
CA LYS A 128 23.74 -47.76 3.38
C LYS A 128 24.06 -46.71 2.32
N ALA A 129 23.11 -46.48 1.41
CA ALA A 129 23.18 -45.37 0.46
C ALA A 129 22.92 -44.00 1.10
N LEU A 130 22.44 -43.96 2.35
CA LEU A 130 22.28 -42.73 3.12
C LEU A 130 23.20 -42.77 4.34
N LEU A 131 24.14 -41.83 4.42
CA LEU A 131 24.95 -41.56 5.60
C LEU A 131 24.27 -40.46 6.41
N LYS A 132 24.04 -40.72 7.70
CA LYS A 132 23.56 -39.71 8.65
C LYS A 132 24.63 -39.46 9.70
N TRP A 133 25.09 -38.22 9.81
CA TRP A 133 26.01 -37.79 10.86
C TRP A 133 25.55 -36.46 11.43
N ARG A 134 25.18 -36.46 12.72
CA ARG A 134 24.47 -35.34 13.37
C ARG A 134 23.22 -34.95 12.54
N GLY A 135 23.04 -33.67 12.23
CA GLY A 135 22.00 -33.17 11.34
C GLY A 135 22.32 -33.33 9.84
N ILE A 136 23.54 -33.73 9.46
CA ILE A 136 23.93 -33.90 8.05
C ILE A 136 23.41 -35.26 7.54
N ILE A 137 22.73 -35.23 6.40
CA ILE A 137 22.27 -36.41 5.69
C ILE A 137 22.87 -36.36 4.27
N VAL A 138 23.71 -37.34 3.94
CA VAL A 138 24.39 -37.44 2.63
C VAL A 138 23.91 -38.69 1.89
N GLU A 139 23.53 -38.51 0.64
CA GLU A 139 23.22 -39.58 -0.29
C GLU A 139 24.48 -40.02 -1.05
N VAL A 140 24.73 -41.32 -1.04
CA VAL A 140 25.88 -42.00 -1.66
C VAL A 140 25.34 -43.17 -2.49
N PRO A 141 24.74 -42.90 -3.68
CA PRO A 141 24.07 -43.91 -4.48
C PRO A 141 24.96 -45.12 -4.83
N ASP A 142 26.22 -44.88 -5.15
CA ASP A 142 27.18 -45.92 -5.55
C ASP A 142 27.77 -46.67 -4.35
N ARG A 143 27.46 -46.21 -3.13
CA ARG A 143 27.93 -46.77 -1.85
C ARG A 143 29.46 -46.85 -1.75
N THR A 144 30.17 -45.96 -2.45
CA THR A 144 31.63 -45.92 -2.47
C THR A 144 32.17 -44.82 -1.55
N LYS A 145 33.32 -45.09 -0.92
CA LYS A 145 34.07 -44.08 -0.14
C LYS A 145 34.48 -42.89 -1.00
N THR A 146 34.84 -43.13 -2.26
CA THR A 146 35.25 -42.10 -3.21
C THR A 146 34.13 -41.10 -3.47
N GLN A 147 32.90 -41.58 -3.69
CA GLN A 147 31.75 -40.68 -3.89
C GLN A 147 31.45 -39.87 -2.62
N LEU A 148 31.40 -40.51 -1.45
CA LEU A 148 31.21 -39.80 -0.18
C LEU A 148 32.28 -38.71 0.02
N LYS A 149 33.55 -39.04 -0.27
CA LYS A 149 34.67 -38.09 -0.20
C LYS A 149 34.45 -36.90 -1.12
N THR A 150 34.13 -37.14 -2.39
CA THR A 150 33.85 -36.08 -3.35
C THR A 150 32.70 -35.20 -2.89
N THR A 151 31.59 -35.78 -2.43
CA THR A 151 30.42 -35.05 -1.94
C THR A 151 30.76 -34.18 -0.74
N LEU A 152 31.46 -34.71 0.27
CA LEU A 152 31.83 -33.96 1.47
C LEU A 152 32.84 -32.84 1.18
N ILE A 153 33.77 -33.03 0.24
CA ILE A 153 34.69 -31.96 -0.19
C ILE A 153 33.89 -30.82 -0.85
N ARG A 154 33.02 -31.15 -1.81
CA ARG A 154 32.18 -30.17 -2.51
C ARG A 154 31.30 -29.37 -1.55
N VAL A 155 30.62 -30.05 -0.62
CA VAL A 155 29.77 -29.41 0.41
C VAL A 155 30.55 -28.36 1.19
N VAL A 156 31.76 -28.71 1.62
CA VAL A 156 32.58 -27.84 2.45
C VAL A 156 33.08 -26.66 1.61
N ASP A 157 33.52 -26.87 0.37
CA ASP A 157 33.86 -25.77 -0.55
C ASP A 157 32.67 -24.83 -0.86
N LEU A 158 31.46 -25.38 -0.95
CA LEU A 158 30.25 -24.59 -1.12
C LEU A 158 29.85 -23.81 0.13
N LEU A 159 30.08 -24.38 1.33
CA LEU A 159 29.91 -23.67 2.58
C LEU A 159 30.78 -22.40 2.59
N ASP A 160 32.04 -22.51 2.18
CA ASP A 160 32.95 -21.35 2.11
C ASP A 160 32.43 -20.25 1.20
N ARG A 161 31.85 -20.63 0.05
CA ARG A 161 31.21 -19.67 -0.85
C ARG A 161 29.96 -19.07 -0.23
N ALA A 162 29.14 -19.87 0.45
CA ALA A 162 27.88 -19.42 1.03
C ALA A 162 28.08 -18.38 2.14
N ILE A 163 29.11 -18.57 2.98
CA ILE A 163 29.39 -17.71 4.14
C ILE A 163 30.28 -16.50 3.82
N ASP A 164 30.86 -16.42 2.63
CA ASP A 164 31.75 -15.34 2.24
C ASP A 164 30.99 -14.00 2.21
N PRO A 165 31.32 -13.02 3.08
CA PRO A 165 30.60 -11.75 3.13
C PRO A 165 31.02 -10.79 2.01
N SER A 166 32.07 -11.10 1.23
CA SER A 166 32.62 -10.19 0.22
C SER A 166 31.79 -10.10 -1.07
N GLY A 167 30.90 -11.06 -1.30
CA GLY A 167 30.07 -11.14 -2.51
C GLY A 167 28.74 -10.39 -2.35
N PRO A 168 28.22 -9.74 -3.42
CA PRO A 168 26.89 -9.16 -3.39
C PRO A 168 25.83 -10.27 -3.31
N GLY A 169 24.71 -10.00 -2.63
CA GLY A 169 23.66 -11.00 -2.38
C GLY A 169 24.05 -12.12 -1.40
N TYR A 170 25.06 -11.91 -0.54
CA TYR A 170 25.56 -12.94 0.38
C TYR A 170 24.46 -13.53 1.27
N GLU A 171 23.50 -12.72 1.74
CA GLU A 171 22.41 -13.17 2.59
C GLU A 171 21.47 -14.11 1.84
N SER A 172 21.02 -13.72 0.65
CA SER A 172 20.20 -14.57 -0.24
C SER A 172 20.94 -15.86 -0.63
N ARG A 173 22.26 -15.79 -0.87
CA ARG A 173 23.10 -16.96 -1.16
C ARG A 173 23.18 -17.91 0.03
N PHE A 174 23.35 -17.39 1.25
CA PHE A 174 23.36 -18.19 2.47
C PHE A 174 22.01 -18.85 2.72
N GLN A 175 20.91 -18.12 2.50
CA GLN A 175 19.55 -18.67 2.60
C GLN A 175 19.30 -19.79 1.57
N LEU A 176 19.78 -19.63 0.34
CA LEU A 176 19.75 -20.69 -0.67
C LEU A 176 20.51 -21.94 -0.20
N PHE A 177 21.72 -21.76 0.35
CA PHE A 177 22.53 -22.87 0.89
C PHE A 177 21.77 -23.60 2.01
N ARG A 178 21.18 -22.85 2.93
CA ARG A 178 20.37 -23.41 4.02
C ARG A 178 19.21 -24.24 3.48
N ASP A 179 18.44 -23.69 2.55
CA ASP A 179 17.19 -24.32 2.12
C ASP A 179 17.41 -25.49 1.14
N ILE A 180 18.52 -25.49 0.38
CA ILE A 180 18.84 -26.54 -0.60
C ILE A 180 19.80 -27.61 -0.05
N ILE A 181 20.82 -27.22 0.73
CA ILE A 181 21.88 -28.13 1.20
C ILE A 181 21.65 -28.60 2.64
N ILE A 182 21.20 -27.72 3.54
CA ILE A 182 21.02 -28.07 4.96
C ILE A 182 19.67 -28.73 5.20
N ALA A 183 18.60 -28.17 4.63
CA ALA A 183 17.23 -28.62 4.89
C ALA A 183 16.86 -29.92 4.15
N ARG A 184 17.71 -30.42 3.25
CA ARG A 184 17.44 -31.59 2.38
C ARG A 184 18.63 -32.56 2.41
N PRO A 185 18.43 -33.85 2.07
CA PRO A 185 19.53 -34.77 1.84
C PRO A 185 20.50 -34.23 0.78
N ILE A 186 21.79 -34.26 1.07
CA ILE A 186 22.84 -33.79 0.18
C ILE A 186 23.08 -34.85 -0.89
N ASN A 187 22.89 -34.48 -2.16
CA ASN A 187 23.18 -35.34 -3.31
C ASN A 187 23.87 -34.54 -4.42
N ALA A 188 24.28 -35.23 -5.49
CA ALA A 188 24.97 -34.56 -6.60
C ALA A 188 24.12 -33.42 -7.20
N SER A 189 22.82 -33.65 -7.42
CA SER A 189 21.95 -32.65 -8.05
C SER A 189 21.83 -31.35 -7.24
N THR A 190 21.75 -31.42 -5.90
CA THR A 190 21.64 -30.22 -5.07
C THR A 190 22.95 -29.44 -5.00
N LEU A 191 24.09 -30.13 -5.07
CA LEU A 191 25.41 -29.51 -5.15
C LEU A 191 25.66 -28.90 -6.53
N ASP A 192 25.34 -29.62 -7.60
CA ASP A 192 25.45 -29.15 -8.99
C ASP A 192 24.59 -27.89 -9.17
N LEU A 193 23.37 -27.88 -8.64
CA LEU A 193 22.50 -26.72 -8.61
C LEU A 193 23.16 -25.54 -7.90
N PHE A 194 23.56 -25.69 -6.64
CA PHE A 194 24.14 -24.57 -5.89
C PHE A 194 25.43 -24.04 -6.53
N GLU A 195 26.28 -24.92 -7.06
CA GLU A 195 27.48 -24.55 -7.82
C GLU A 195 27.15 -23.77 -9.10
N ALA A 196 26.17 -24.22 -9.87
CA ALA A 196 25.72 -23.55 -11.09
C ALA A 196 25.20 -22.13 -10.78
N VAL A 197 24.42 -21.97 -9.72
CA VAL A 197 23.91 -20.65 -9.31
C VAL A 197 25.02 -19.70 -8.89
N CYS A 198 26.01 -20.20 -8.15
CA CYS A 198 27.16 -19.40 -7.74
C CYS A 198 28.06 -18.95 -8.90
N ARG A 199 27.91 -19.51 -10.11
CA ARG A 199 28.62 -19.05 -11.33
C ARG A 199 27.89 -17.90 -12.04
N VAL A 200 26.59 -17.75 -11.82
CA VAL A 200 25.79 -16.68 -12.44
C VAL A 200 26.04 -15.37 -11.70
N GLN A 201 26.20 -14.28 -12.44
CA GLN A 201 26.42 -12.98 -11.83
C GLN A 201 25.16 -12.50 -11.10
N TRP A 202 25.28 -12.25 -9.80
CA TRP A 202 24.20 -11.65 -9.02
C TRP A 202 24.04 -10.16 -9.37
N THR A 203 22.79 -9.70 -9.45
CA THR A 203 22.46 -8.27 -9.56
C THR A 203 21.32 -7.93 -8.60
N ALA A 204 21.30 -6.71 -8.06
CA ALA A 204 20.24 -6.29 -7.13
C ALA A 204 18.84 -6.32 -7.76
N LYS A 205 18.75 -6.16 -9.09
CA LYS A 205 17.49 -6.23 -9.84
C LYS A 205 17.00 -7.68 -10.02
N HIS A 206 17.93 -8.64 -10.10
CA HIS A 206 17.62 -10.04 -10.33
C HIS A 206 18.32 -10.89 -9.26
N ASP A 207 17.68 -10.99 -8.09
CA ASP A 207 18.19 -11.81 -7.00
C ASP A 207 18.01 -13.31 -7.33
N ILE A 208 18.97 -13.83 -8.10
CA ILE A 208 18.93 -15.20 -8.62
C ILE A 208 18.91 -16.25 -7.50
N TYR A 209 19.53 -15.96 -6.36
CA TYR A 209 19.54 -16.88 -5.22
C TYR A 209 18.13 -17.06 -4.66
N ASN A 210 17.40 -15.98 -4.44
CA ASN A 210 16.01 -16.07 -3.98
C ASN A 210 15.07 -16.65 -5.04
N ALA A 211 15.25 -16.26 -6.31
CA ALA A 211 14.46 -16.81 -7.41
C ALA A 211 14.57 -18.34 -7.48
N ILE A 212 15.79 -18.89 -7.39
CA ILE A 212 16.01 -20.33 -7.43
C ILE A 212 15.51 -21.01 -6.16
N ARG A 213 15.69 -20.39 -5.00
CA ARG A 213 15.16 -20.89 -3.72
C ARG A 213 13.64 -21.09 -3.80
N GLU A 214 12.93 -20.12 -4.36
CA GLU A 214 11.47 -20.18 -4.53
C GLU A 214 11.06 -21.19 -5.60
N ILE A 215 11.64 -21.14 -6.81
CA ILE A 215 11.24 -22.01 -7.92
C ILE A 215 11.58 -23.47 -7.62
N TYR A 216 12.79 -23.75 -7.12
CA TYR A 216 13.20 -25.11 -6.76
C TYR A 216 12.54 -25.60 -5.48
N GLY A 217 12.14 -24.67 -4.60
CA GLY A 217 11.27 -24.91 -3.45
C GLY A 217 9.87 -25.40 -3.85
N SER A 218 9.32 -24.79 -4.89
CA SER A 218 7.95 -24.96 -5.37
C SER A 218 7.84 -25.71 -6.70
N LYS A 219 8.83 -26.55 -7.05
CA LYS A 219 8.93 -27.21 -8.36
C LYS A 219 7.67 -27.99 -8.79
N ASP A 220 6.90 -28.48 -7.82
CA ASP A 220 5.69 -29.29 -8.03
C ASP A 220 4.40 -28.43 -8.12
N VAL A 221 4.47 -27.13 -7.78
CA VAL A 221 3.32 -26.22 -7.64
C VAL A 221 3.61 -24.81 -8.19
N LEU A 222 4.42 -24.72 -9.24
CA LEU A 222 4.67 -23.45 -9.93
C LEU A 222 3.37 -22.90 -10.54
N GLY A 223 3.20 -21.59 -10.45
CA GLY A 223 1.95 -20.88 -10.73
C GLY A 223 2.13 -19.37 -10.71
N GLY A 224 1.04 -18.62 -10.80
CA GLY A 224 1.03 -17.15 -10.94
C GLY A 224 1.74 -16.41 -9.81
N GLN A 225 1.73 -16.96 -8.58
CA GLN A 225 2.44 -16.39 -7.43
C GLN A 225 3.96 -16.40 -7.58
N HIS A 226 4.50 -17.16 -8.53
CA HIS A 226 5.94 -17.28 -8.78
C HIS A 226 6.42 -16.44 -9.98
N ILE A 227 5.58 -15.54 -10.51
CA ILE A 227 5.87 -14.78 -11.74
C ILE A 227 7.21 -14.01 -11.66
N LEU A 228 7.47 -13.31 -10.55
CA LEU A 228 8.68 -12.53 -10.36
C LEU A 228 9.95 -13.40 -10.23
N ALA A 229 9.84 -14.51 -9.48
CA ALA A 229 10.92 -15.47 -9.38
C ALA A 229 11.26 -16.07 -10.76
N LEU A 230 10.23 -16.45 -11.52
CA LEU A 230 10.40 -16.97 -12.88
C LEU A 230 11.03 -15.92 -13.81
N GLN A 231 10.59 -14.67 -13.78
CA GLN A 231 11.24 -13.57 -14.53
C GLN A 231 12.73 -13.46 -14.21
N ASN A 232 13.10 -13.50 -12.93
CA ASN A 232 14.49 -13.44 -12.49
C ASN A 232 15.31 -14.66 -12.94
N LEU A 233 14.71 -15.87 -12.91
CA LEU A 233 15.35 -17.06 -13.45
C LEU A 233 15.57 -16.93 -14.96
N LEU A 234 14.58 -16.46 -15.73
CA LEU A 234 14.72 -16.28 -17.18
C LEU A 234 15.87 -15.32 -17.51
N GLY A 235 15.94 -14.19 -16.81
CA GLY A 235 17.04 -13.24 -16.99
C GLY A 235 18.41 -13.83 -16.61
N ALA A 236 18.47 -14.72 -15.62
CA ALA A 236 19.70 -15.43 -15.25
C ALA A 236 20.08 -16.52 -16.24
N LEU A 237 19.11 -17.16 -16.89
CA LEU A 237 19.37 -18.10 -17.99
C LEU A 237 19.91 -17.37 -19.23
N ASP A 238 19.75 -16.05 -19.36
CA ASP A 238 20.39 -15.28 -20.43
C ASP A 238 21.90 -15.02 -20.18
N ASP A 239 22.42 -15.32 -18.98
CA ASP A 239 23.84 -15.15 -18.65
C ASP A 239 24.72 -16.18 -19.39
N ALA A 240 25.89 -15.75 -19.87
CA ALA A 240 26.85 -16.63 -20.57
C ALA A 240 27.38 -17.77 -19.69
N HIS A 241 27.39 -17.61 -18.36
CA HIS A 241 27.86 -18.59 -17.38
C HIS A 241 26.76 -19.52 -16.88
N SER A 242 25.53 -19.40 -17.39
CA SER A 242 24.37 -20.19 -16.95
C SER A 242 24.27 -21.58 -17.60
N ALA A 243 25.30 -22.07 -18.30
CA ALA A 243 25.25 -23.35 -19.02
C ALA A 243 24.86 -24.54 -18.13
N ASP A 244 25.49 -24.69 -16.96
CA ASP A 244 25.14 -25.76 -16.03
C ASP A 244 23.73 -25.57 -15.44
N LEU A 245 23.32 -24.31 -15.24
CA LEU A 245 22.00 -23.98 -14.72
C LEU A 245 20.90 -24.35 -15.72
N LYS A 246 21.15 -24.12 -17.01
CA LYS A 246 20.28 -24.52 -18.13
C LYS A 246 20.09 -26.02 -18.13
N ASP A 247 21.17 -26.80 -18.02
CA ASP A 247 21.09 -28.26 -18.00
C ASP A 247 20.24 -28.80 -16.84
N ILE A 248 20.24 -28.10 -15.69
CA ILE A 248 19.46 -28.49 -14.50
C ILE A 248 17.99 -28.05 -14.60
N PHE A 249 17.70 -26.85 -15.11
CA PHE A 249 16.37 -26.26 -15.08
C PHE A 249 15.53 -26.49 -16.33
N LEU A 250 16.14 -26.75 -17.49
CA LEU A 250 15.44 -26.96 -18.77
C LEU A 250 14.82 -28.37 -18.86
N GLU A 251 14.17 -28.77 -17.77
CA GLU A 251 13.39 -29.99 -17.65
C GLU A 251 11.90 -29.72 -17.89
N LYS A 252 11.14 -30.81 -18.07
CA LYS A 252 9.70 -30.75 -18.37
C LYS A 252 8.87 -30.05 -17.27
N TRP A 253 9.28 -30.15 -16.01
CA TRP A 253 8.52 -29.56 -14.90
C TRP A 253 8.56 -28.03 -14.92
N LEU A 254 9.71 -27.42 -15.23
CA LEU A 254 9.82 -25.96 -15.31
C LEU A 254 8.95 -25.42 -16.43
N ARG A 255 8.98 -26.08 -17.61
CA ARG A 255 8.13 -25.74 -18.74
C ARG A 255 6.65 -25.77 -18.36
N THR A 256 6.21 -26.86 -17.72
CA THR A 256 4.82 -27.00 -17.24
C THR A 256 4.49 -25.89 -16.24
N GLY A 257 5.40 -25.57 -15.32
CA GLY A 257 5.23 -24.49 -14.36
C GLY A 257 5.15 -23.09 -14.98
N ILE A 258 5.92 -22.81 -16.02
CA ILE A 258 5.85 -21.55 -16.78
C ILE A 258 4.53 -21.46 -17.53
N GLU A 259 4.09 -22.55 -18.17
CA GLU A 259 2.78 -22.61 -18.85
C GLU A 259 1.64 -22.36 -17.84
N THR A 260 1.66 -23.05 -16.69
CA THR A 260 0.68 -22.83 -15.61
C THR A 260 0.71 -21.39 -15.09
N CYS A 261 1.89 -20.84 -14.80
CA CYS A 261 2.04 -19.45 -14.36
C CYS A 261 1.48 -18.47 -15.39
N ARG A 262 1.79 -18.66 -16.68
CA ARG A 262 1.27 -17.82 -17.77
C ARG A 262 -0.25 -17.87 -17.84
N GLU A 263 -0.86 -19.06 -17.75
CA GLU A 263 -2.31 -19.23 -17.83
C GLU A 263 -3.01 -18.63 -16.60
N GLU A 264 -2.48 -18.84 -15.40
CA GLU A 264 -3.02 -18.27 -14.16
C GLU A 264 -2.92 -16.74 -14.13
N CYS A 265 -1.78 -16.16 -14.54
CA CYS A 265 -1.64 -14.72 -14.63
C CYS A 265 -2.55 -14.12 -15.70
N ARG A 266 -2.68 -14.77 -16.86
CA ARG A 266 -3.63 -14.34 -17.91
C ARG A 266 -5.05 -14.34 -17.38
N GLU A 267 -5.47 -15.41 -16.71
CA GLU A 267 -6.81 -15.53 -16.15
C GLU A 267 -7.06 -14.53 -15.01
N ALA A 268 -6.04 -14.23 -14.20
CA ALA A 268 -6.13 -13.21 -13.15
C ALA A 268 -6.40 -11.82 -13.76
N VAL A 269 -5.62 -11.41 -14.76
CA VAL A 269 -5.82 -10.12 -15.47
C VAL A 269 -7.21 -10.09 -16.12
N HIS A 270 -7.57 -11.15 -16.84
CA HIS A 270 -8.89 -11.30 -17.49
C HIS A 270 -10.04 -11.16 -16.48
N THR A 271 -9.97 -11.90 -15.38
CA THR A 271 -10.97 -11.89 -14.31
C THR A 271 -11.09 -10.51 -13.67
N HIS A 272 -9.97 -9.81 -13.45
CA HIS A 272 -10.00 -8.47 -12.85
C HIS A 272 -10.62 -7.44 -13.80
N ILE A 273 -10.31 -7.49 -15.10
CA ILE A 273 -10.95 -6.63 -16.12
C ILE A 273 -12.47 -6.86 -16.14
N ILE A 274 -12.91 -8.12 -16.27
CA ILE A 274 -14.34 -8.46 -16.34
C ILE A 274 -15.09 -8.05 -15.07
N LYS A 275 -14.49 -8.26 -13.89
CA LYS A 275 -15.10 -7.89 -12.60
C LYS A 275 -14.96 -6.40 -12.27
N GLY A 276 -14.26 -5.61 -13.07
CA GLY A 276 -13.95 -4.21 -12.78
C GLY A 276 -13.20 -4.04 -11.46
N LEU A 277 -12.22 -4.91 -11.23
CA LEU A 277 -11.24 -4.86 -10.13
C LEU A 277 -9.92 -4.22 -10.64
N PRO A 278 -9.03 -3.75 -9.75
CA PRO A 278 -7.72 -3.23 -10.15
C PRO A 278 -6.92 -4.29 -10.91
N TRP A 279 -6.60 -4.03 -12.18
CA TRP A 279 -5.92 -4.97 -13.07
C TRP A 279 -4.61 -4.44 -13.66
N THR A 280 -4.37 -3.12 -13.59
CA THR A 280 -3.26 -2.45 -14.30
C THR A 280 -1.89 -3.00 -13.91
N LYS A 281 -1.63 -3.14 -12.60
CA LYS A 281 -0.39 -3.75 -12.09
C LYS A 281 -0.21 -5.19 -12.56
N LEU A 282 -1.25 -6.01 -12.48
CA LEU A 282 -1.22 -7.41 -12.93
C LEU A 282 -0.94 -7.52 -14.43
N ALA A 283 -1.50 -6.62 -15.25
CA ALA A 283 -1.27 -6.60 -16.69
C ALA A 283 0.18 -6.21 -17.04
N ILE A 284 0.78 -5.27 -16.31
CA ILE A 284 2.20 -4.92 -16.48
C ILE A 284 3.09 -6.10 -16.08
N GLU A 285 2.84 -6.72 -14.93
CA GLU A 285 3.61 -7.89 -14.46
C GLU A 285 3.51 -9.06 -15.45
N TYR A 286 2.30 -9.35 -15.94
CA TYR A 286 2.08 -10.37 -16.96
C TYR A 286 2.77 -10.05 -18.29
N HIS A 287 2.71 -8.79 -18.72
CA HIS A 287 3.40 -8.34 -19.94
C HIS A 287 4.92 -8.47 -19.81
N ASP A 288 5.50 -7.97 -18.73
CA ASP A 288 6.94 -8.04 -18.46
C ASP A 288 7.41 -9.51 -18.39
N PHE A 289 6.58 -10.41 -17.84
CA PHE A 289 6.87 -11.84 -17.80
C PHE A 289 6.90 -12.46 -19.19
N CYS A 290 5.90 -12.17 -20.02
CA CYS A 290 5.90 -12.63 -21.40
C CYS A 290 7.08 -12.04 -22.17
N MET A 291 7.46 -10.78 -21.95
CA MET A 291 8.63 -10.19 -22.60
C MET A 291 9.94 -10.87 -22.18
N ALA A 292 10.09 -11.24 -20.90
CA ALA A 292 11.23 -12.03 -20.44
C ALA A 292 11.26 -13.44 -21.06
N LEU A 293 10.09 -14.07 -21.22
CA LEU A 293 9.97 -15.35 -21.95
C LEU A 293 10.38 -15.20 -23.42
N LYS A 294 9.97 -14.11 -24.08
CA LYS A 294 10.34 -13.82 -25.47
C LYS A 294 11.84 -13.61 -25.64
N ALA A 295 12.46 -12.87 -24.70
CA ALA A 295 13.89 -12.60 -24.73
C ALA A 295 14.72 -13.89 -24.57
N SER A 296 14.27 -14.78 -23.68
CA SER A 296 14.94 -16.06 -23.40
C SER A 296 14.64 -17.18 -24.41
N GLU A 297 13.79 -16.96 -25.43
CA GLU A 297 13.33 -17.98 -26.39
C GLU A 297 14.48 -18.78 -27.03
N HIS A 298 15.60 -18.11 -27.29
CA HIS A 298 16.79 -18.69 -27.91
C HIS A 298 17.57 -19.70 -27.04
N HIS A 299 17.26 -19.78 -25.75
CA HIS A 299 17.87 -20.75 -24.82
C HIS A 299 17.03 -22.00 -24.61
N TRP A 300 15.78 -22.00 -25.06
CA TRP A 300 14.92 -23.17 -24.92
C TRP A 300 15.26 -24.19 -26.01
N PRO A 301 15.47 -25.47 -25.64
CA PRO A 301 15.48 -26.57 -26.58
C PRO A 301 14.26 -26.46 -27.50
N SER A 302 14.41 -26.79 -28.79
CA SER A 302 13.32 -26.69 -29.76
C SER A 302 12.04 -27.42 -29.32
N GLU A 303 12.18 -28.49 -28.54
CA GLU A 303 11.09 -29.26 -27.93
C GLU A 303 10.30 -28.48 -26.85
N LEU A 304 10.90 -27.44 -26.28
CA LEU A 304 10.35 -26.54 -25.25
C LEU A 304 9.88 -25.18 -25.80
N GLN A 305 10.11 -24.86 -27.08
CA GLN A 305 9.75 -23.58 -27.73
C GLN A 305 8.25 -23.42 -28.08
N THR A 306 7.33 -23.94 -27.27
CA THR A 306 5.88 -23.87 -27.59
C THR A 306 5.21 -22.55 -27.23
N ILE A 307 5.85 -21.71 -26.42
CA ILE A 307 5.28 -20.43 -25.98
C ILE A 307 5.53 -19.37 -27.06
N LYS A 308 4.77 -19.45 -28.15
CA LYS A 308 4.80 -18.41 -29.18
C LYS A 308 4.07 -17.18 -28.69
N ILE A 309 4.82 -16.12 -28.45
CA ILE A 309 4.27 -14.79 -28.19
C ILE A 309 3.89 -14.18 -29.54
N PRO A 310 2.63 -13.75 -29.74
CA PRO A 310 2.19 -13.18 -31.01
C PRO A 310 3.09 -12.03 -31.46
N SER A 311 3.28 -11.88 -32.78
CA SER A 311 4.02 -10.73 -33.34
C SER A 311 3.32 -9.40 -33.06
N SER A 312 2.00 -9.43 -32.79
CA SER A 312 1.18 -8.29 -32.39
C SER A 312 1.30 -7.94 -30.90
N TRP A 313 2.17 -8.60 -30.13
CA TRP A 313 2.37 -8.29 -28.71
C TRP A 313 2.80 -6.83 -28.53
N PRO A 314 2.17 -6.08 -27.61
CA PRO A 314 2.45 -4.66 -27.44
C PRO A 314 3.87 -4.44 -26.92
N SER A 315 4.47 -3.30 -27.27
CA SER A 315 5.76 -2.92 -26.68
C SER A 315 5.60 -2.54 -25.19
N PRO A 316 6.69 -2.58 -24.38
CA PRO A 316 6.64 -2.10 -22.99
C PRO A 316 6.13 -0.66 -22.86
N ASP A 317 6.49 0.22 -23.80
CA ASP A 317 6.02 1.61 -23.82
C ASP A 317 4.53 1.69 -24.16
N ASP A 318 4.05 0.85 -25.09
CA ASP A 318 2.64 0.82 -25.47
C ASP A 318 1.75 0.39 -24.30
N ILE A 319 2.09 -0.70 -23.60
CA ILE A 319 1.26 -1.17 -22.48
C ILE A 319 1.26 -0.18 -21.31
N ARG A 320 2.42 0.42 -20.99
CA ARG A 320 2.51 1.45 -19.94
C ARG A 320 1.69 2.69 -20.32
N THR A 321 1.72 3.08 -21.59
CA THR A 321 0.90 4.20 -22.10
C THR A 321 -0.59 3.90 -21.94
N VAL A 322 -1.04 2.69 -22.32
CA VAL A 322 -2.46 2.30 -22.18
C VAL A 322 -2.90 2.27 -20.72
N VAL A 323 -2.07 1.72 -19.82
CA VAL A 323 -2.35 1.74 -18.37
C VAL A 323 -2.45 3.16 -17.83
N GLN A 324 -1.52 4.06 -18.22
CA GLN A 324 -1.58 5.46 -17.81
C GLN A 324 -2.83 6.18 -18.30
N ILE A 325 -3.29 5.88 -19.53
CA ILE A 325 -4.54 6.43 -20.07
C ILE A 325 -5.74 5.94 -19.27
N TYR A 326 -5.77 4.64 -18.94
CA TYR A 326 -6.82 4.05 -18.12
C TYR A 326 -6.87 4.68 -16.72
N GLU A 327 -5.73 4.78 -16.04
CA GLU A 327 -5.63 5.38 -14.70
C GLU A 327 -6.04 6.86 -14.72
N ALA A 328 -5.58 7.64 -15.71
CA ALA A 328 -5.98 9.03 -15.85
C ALA A 328 -7.49 9.20 -16.12
N ALA A 329 -8.11 8.31 -16.89
CA ALA A 329 -9.55 8.30 -17.10
C ALA A 329 -10.32 7.95 -15.82
N GLN A 330 -9.82 7.00 -15.02
CA GLN A 330 -10.40 6.65 -13.72
C GLN A 330 -10.32 7.81 -12.73
N ASP A 331 -9.16 8.46 -12.63
CA ASP A 331 -8.92 9.61 -11.77
C ASP A 331 -9.83 10.78 -12.16
N HIS A 332 -9.98 11.03 -13.47
CA HIS A 332 -10.88 12.05 -13.98
C HIS A 332 -12.33 11.78 -13.56
N ARG A 333 -12.82 10.56 -13.79
CA ARG A 333 -14.17 10.15 -13.37
C ARG A 333 -14.35 10.25 -11.85
N GLN A 334 -13.34 9.89 -11.06
CA GLN A 334 -13.41 10.00 -9.60
C GLN A 334 -13.51 11.46 -9.16
N LYS A 335 -12.73 12.36 -9.77
CA LYS A 335 -12.84 13.82 -9.53
C LYS A 335 -14.22 14.34 -9.92
N GLN A 336 -14.77 13.92 -11.06
CA GLN A 336 -16.10 14.32 -11.51
C GLN A 336 -17.20 13.87 -10.55
N ARG A 337 -17.13 12.62 -10.05
CA ARG A 337 -18.08 12.13 -9.03
C ARG A 337 -18.04 12.94 -7.73
N LEU A 338 -16.85 13.37 -7.31
CA LEU A 338 -16.70 14.23 -6.14
C LEU A 338 -17.30 15.63 -6.37
N LEU A 339 -17.28 16.12 -7.62
CA LEU A 339 -17.88 17.41 -7.99
C LEU A 339 -19.40 17.34 -8.15
N ASP A 340 -19.92 16.27 -8.77
CA ASP A 340 -21.35 16.09 -9.00
C ASP A 340 -22.09 15.83 -7.68
N HIS A 341 -21.41 15.20 -6.73
CA HIS A 341 -21.98 14.84 -5.44
C HIS A 341 -21.02 15.23 -4.30
N PRO A 342 -20.86 16.54 -4.03
CA PRO A 342 -19.98 17.02 -2.97
C PRO A 342 -20.38 16.48 -1.58
N ASN A 343 -21.64 16.04 -1.45
CA ASN A 343 -22.20 15.47 -0.22
C ASN A 343 -22.39 13.93 -0.29
N SER A 344 -22.06 13.26 -1.41
CA SER A 344 -22.04 11.79 -1.43
C SER A 344 -20.64 11.33 -1.07
N VAL A 345 -20.41 11.12 0.22
CA VAL A 345 -19.21 10.41 0.67
C VAL A 345 -19.20 9.02 0.00
N PRO A 346 -18.05 8.57 -0.57
CA PRO A 346 -17.98 7.28 -1.21
C PRO A 346 -18.38 6.20 -0.20
N SER A 347 -19.56 5.62 -0.39
CA SER A 347 -19.98 4.39 0.24
C SER A 347 -18.99 3.30 -0.17
N GLN A 348 -17.88 3.13 0.57
CA GLN A 348 -17.01 1.98 0.45
C GLN A 348 -17.72 0.78 1.11
N GLN A 349 -18.63 0.17 0.36
CA GLN A 349 -19.07 -1.20 0.59
C GLN A 349 -17.94 -2.14 0.15
N GLU A 350 -16.95 -2.36 1.02
CA GLU A 350 -16.11 -3.55 0.90
C GLU A 350 -16.74 -4.70 1.70
N GLY A 351 -16.87 -5.83 1.02
CA GLY A 351 -17.74 -6.94 1.39
C GLY A 351 -17.37 -7.59 2.73
N LYS A 352 -18.29 -7.53 3.70
CA LYS A 352 -18.39 -8.56 4.74
C LYS A 352 -18.71 -9.90 4.09
N PRO A 353 -18.00 -11.00 4.42
CA PRO A 353 -18.53 -12.34 4.20
C PRO A 353 -19.72 -12.52 5.15
N ARG A 354 -20.94 -12.38 4.60
CA ARG A 354 -22.17 -12.73 5.31
C ARG A 354 -22.31 -14.25 5.28
N GLU A 355 -22.08 -14.89 6.42
CA GLU A 355 -22.39 -16.32 6.58
C GLU A 355 -23.90 -16.57 6.42
N CYS A 356 -24.18 -17.46 5.48
CA CYS A 356 -25.37 -18.27 5.22
C CYS A 356 -26.66 -17.99 6.00
N ALA A 357 -27.64 -17.38 5.32
CA ALA A 357 -28.93 -18.03 4.97
C ALA A 357 -29.74 -17.13 4.04
N GLU A 358 -29.64 -17.33 2.71
CA GLU A 358 -30.65 -17.06 1.66
C GLU A 358 -29.97 -17.03 0.28
N LYS A 359 -29.75 -18.21 -0.31
CA LYS A 359 -28.97 -18.39 -1.56
C LYS A 359 -29.70 -18.01 -2.87
N SER A 360 -30.86 -17.34 -2.83
CA SER A 360 -31.63 -17.06 -4.06
C SER A 360 -31.69 -15.59 -4.49
N LYS A 361 -31.45 -14.60 -3.60
CA LYS A 361 -31.55 -13.16 -3.94
C LYS A 361 -30.21 -12.48 -4.20
N HIS A 362 -29.09 -13.14 -3.86
CA HIS A 362 -27.76 -12.54 -3.98
C HIS A 362 -27.24 -12.49 -5.44
N ALA A 363 -27.63 -13.45 -6.28
CA ALA A 363 -27.26 -13.46 -7.70
C ALA A 363 -27.94 -12.32 -8.48
N GLU A 364 -29.20 -12.01 -8.16
CA GLU A 364 -29.92 -10.88 -8.76
C GLU A 364 -29.31 -9.55 -8.33
N HIS A 365 -29.04 -9.34 -7.03
CA HIS A 365 -28.46 -8.09 -6.56
C HIS A 365 -27.02 -7.85 -7.06
N LEU A 366 -26.21 -8.91 -7.18
CA LEU A 366 -24.86 -8.82 -7.76
C LEU A 366 -24.92 -8.50 -9.26
N MET A 367 -25.88 -9.09 -9.99
CA MET A 367 -26.13 -8.75 -11.40
C MET A 367 -26.59 -7.29 -11.54
N THR A 368 -27.50 -6.81 -10.70
CA THR A 368 -27.97 -5.41 -10.75
C THR A 368 -26.83 -4.43 -10.48
N MET A 369 -25.99 -4.68 -9.46
CA MET A 369 -24.82 -3.85 -9.18
C MET A 369 -23.77 -3.86 -10.31
N LEU A 370 -23.55 -5.02 -10.95
CA LEU A 370 -22.66 -5.11 -12.12
C LEU A 370 -23.24 -4.38 -13.34
N THR A 371 -24.57 -4.37 -13.51
CA THR A 371 -25.24 -3.62 -14.59
C THR A 371 -25.30 -2.11 -14.36
N GLU A 372 -25.33 -1.64 -13.10
CA GLU A 372 -25.21 -0.20 -12.81
C GLU A 372 -23.76 0.29 -12.95
N LYS A 373 -22.78 -0.52 -12.54
CA LYS A 373 -21.35 -0.19 -12.66
C LYS A 373 -20.87 -0.11 -14.12
N THR A 374 -21.59 -0.73 -15.06
CA THR A 374 -21.28 -0.67 -16.51
C THR A 374 -21.87 0.57 -17.21
N LYS A 375 -22.90 1.22 -16.65
CA LYS A 375 -23.50 2.41 -17.28
C LYS A 375 -22.67 3.69 -17.15
N ASN A 376 -21.69 3.72 -16.24
CA ASN A 376 -20.90 4.92 -15.91
C ASN A 376 -19.38 4.72 -16.16
N ARG A 377 -18.98 3.88 -17.11
CA ARG A 377 -17.56 3.75 -17.50
C ARG A 377 -17.20 4.80 -18.54
N SER A 378 -16.02 5.39 -18.42
CA SER A 378 -15.49 6.23 -19.50
C SER A 378 -15.23 5.37 -20.72
N ILE A 379 -15.48 5.91 -21.92
CA ILE A 379 -15.12 5.23 -23.17
C ILE A 379 -13.61 4.91 -23.22
N LEU A 380 -12.77 5.73 -22.58
CA LEU A 380 -11.33 5.49 -22.51
C LEU A 380 -10.96 4.29 -21.62
N GLU A 381 -11.75 4.01 -20.58
CA GLU A 381 -11.59 2.78 -19.79
C GLU A 381 -11.92 1.56 -20.66
N GLU A 382 -13.07 1.59 -21.36
CA GLU A 382 -13.53 0.47 -22.19
C GLU A 382 -12.58 0.15 -23.35
N VAL A 383 -12.06 1.16 -24.05
CA VAL A 383 -11.11 0.94 -25.15
C VAL A 383 -9.75 0.44 -24.65
N SER A 384 -9.32 0.86 -23.46
CA SER A 384 -8.07 0.40 -22.85
C SER A 384 -8.19 -1.06 -22.39
N GLU A 385 -9.31 -1.41 -21.74
CA GLU A 385 -9.64 -2.79 -21.39
C GLU A 385 -9.74 -3.67 -22.64
N ALA A 386 -10.45 -3.23 -23.68
CA ALA A 386 -10.58 -3.97 -24.93
C ALA A 386 -9.22 -4.17 -25.64
N TYR A 387 -8.33 -3.16 -25.58
CA TYR A 387 -6.98 -3.27 -26.12
C TYR A 387 -6.17 -4.35 -25.39
N CYS A 388 -6.19 -4.35 -24.04
CA CYS A 388 -5.51 -5.37 -23.25
C CYS A 388 -6.11 -6.76 -23.47
N MET A 389 -7.44 -6.88 -23.56
CA MET A 389 -8.12 -8.14 -23.83
C MET A 389 -7.67 -8.76 -25.17
N ASP A 390 -7.62 -7.96 -26.22
CA ASP A 390 -7.18 -8.42 -27.56
C ASP A 390 -5.68 -8.71 -27.61
N HIS A 391 -4.84 -7.73 -27.24
CA HIS A 391 -3.40 -7.78 -27.52
C HIS A 391 -2.58 -8.52 -26.45
N LEU A 392 -3.04 -8.60 -25.19
CA LEU A 392 -2.35 -9.34 -24.13
C LEU A 392 -2.97 -10.70 -23.85
N LEU A 393 -4.30 -10.77 -23.81
CA LEU A 393 -5.01 -11.96 -23.30
C LEU A 393 -5.45 -12.91 -24.42
N GLY A 394 -5.27 -12.54 -25.68
CA GLY A 394 -5.73 -13.35 -26.83
C GLY A 394 -7.26 -13.46 -26.88
N GLY A 395 -7.96 -12.45 -26.37
CA GLY A 395 -9.41 -12.34 -26.39
C GLY A 395 -9.97 -12.00 -27.76
N PRO A 396 -11.24 -11.59 -27.84
CA PRO A 396 -11.86 -11.16 -29.09
C PRO A 396 -11.12 -9.98 -29.70
N THR A 397 -11.00 -9.98 -31.03
CA THR A 397 -10.38 -8.87 -31.76
C THR A 397 -11.07 -7.55 -31.43
N ILE A 398 -10.27 -6.53 -31.08
CA ILE A 398 -10.79 -5.21 -30.77
C ILE A 398 -11.56 -4.65 -31.98
N ASN A 399 -12.75 -4.08 -31.74
CA ASN A 399 -13.50 -3.42 -32.80
C ASN A 399 -12.66 -2.28 -33.39
N TYR A 400 -12.71 -2.11 -34.72
CA TYR A 400 -12.08 -1.02 -35.46
C TYR A 400 -12.26 0.35 -34.82
N SER A 401 -13.45 0.69 -34.31
CA SER A 401 -13.69 1.97 -33.62
C SER A 401 -12.83 2.12 -32.36
N HIS A 402 -12.82 1.11 -31.48
CA HIS A 402 -12.03 1.09 -30.26
C HIS A 402 -10.53 1.10 -30.57
N GLN A 403 -10.11 0.34 -31.58
CA GLN A 403 -8.72 0.32 -32.05
C GLN A 403 -8.24 1.71 -32.49
N ARG A 404 -9.07 2.42 -33.25
CA ARG A 404 -8.75 3.77 -33.72
C ARG A 404 -8.72 4.77 -32.57
N ILE A 405 -9.64 4.67 -31.60
CA ILE A 405 -9.64 5.54 -30.42
C ILE A 405 -8.35 5.32 -29.63
N VAL A 406 -8.03 4.08 -29.22
CA VAL A 406 -6.85 3.77 -28.39
C VAL A 406 -5.55 4.21 -29.08
N GLN A 407 -5.43 3.99 -30.41
CA GLN A 407 -4.27 4.45 -31.17
C GLN A 407 -4.10 5.98 -31.16
N ASN A 408 -5.18 6.75 -31.30
CA ASN A 408 -5.11 8.21 -31.30
C ASN A 408 -4.83 8.77 -29.90
N ILE A 409 -5.41 8.19 -28.83
CA ILE A 409 -5.13 8.65 -27.45
C ILE A 409 -3.70 8.27 -27.01
N MET A 410 -3.20 7.09 -27.40
CA MET A 410 -1.78 6.73 -27.20
C MET A 410 -0.85 7.72 -27.91
N LEU A 411 -1.25 8.21 -29.08
CA LEU A 411 -0.48 9.20 -29.82
C LEU A 411 -0.42 10.55 -29.10
N VAL A 412 -1.54 10.99 -28.48
CA VAL A 412 -1.54 12.16 -27.58
C VAL A 412 -0.54 11.95 -26.45
N TRP A 413 -0.56 10.80 -25.76
CA TRP A 413 0.38 10.53 -24.66
C TRP A 413 1.83 10.54 -25.12
N LYS A 414 2.13 9.92 -26.26
CA LYS A 414 3.49 9.88 -26.83
C LYS A 414 4.00 11.28 -27.18
N GLN A 415 3.17 12.13 -27.79
CA GLN A 415 3.56 13.50 -28.17
C GLN A 415 3.64 14.46 -26.97
N THR A 416 2.98 14.16 -25.85
CA THR A 416 2.95 14.99 -24.64
C THR A 416 3.93 14.54 -23.56
N SER A 417 4.68 13.45 -23.76
CA SER A 417 5.57 12.89 -22.74
C SER A 417 6.94 13.55 -22.65
N LYS A 418 7.38 14.33 -23.66
CA LYS A 418 8.74 14.87 -23.75
C LYS A 418 8.75 16.26 -24.41
N PRO A 419 9.61 17.20 -23.97
CA PRO A 419 10.58 17.11 -22.86
C PRO A 419 9.96 17.26 -21.47
N THR A 420 8.81 17.92 -21.35
CA THR A 420 8.00 18.04 -20.13
C THR A 420 6.63 17.44 -20.40
N ILE A 421 6.02 16.85 -19.37
CA ILE A 421 4.67 16.30 -19.50
C ILE A 421 3.67 17.43 -19.67
N ASP A 422 2.93 17.44 -20.78
CA ASP A 422 1.85 18.40 -21.05
C ASP A 422 0.53 17.83 -20.53
N GLU A 423 0.27 18.05 -19.23
CA GLU A 423 -0.93 17.57 -18.54
C GLU A 423 -2.21 18.20 -19.10
N ASP A 424 -2.15 19.47 -19.52
CA ASP A 424 -3.32 20.18 -20.05
C ASP A 424 -3.85 19.50 -21.33
N ARG A 425 -2.96 19.10 -22.25
CA ARG A 425 -3.36 18.35 -23.46
C ARG A 425 -3.89 16.97 -23.16
N ARG A 426 -3.33 16.28 -22.17
CA ARG A 426 -3.79 14.94 -21.75
C ARG A 426 -5.19 15.01 -21.16
N GLU A 427 -5.42 15.97 -20.28
CA GLU A 427 -6.73 16.17 -19.67
C GLU A 427 -7.77 16.62 -20.71
N LEU A 428 -7.39 17.54 -21.61
CA LEU A 428 -8.24 17.93 -22.72
C LEU A 428 -8.63 16.72 -23.57
N ALA A 429 -7.70 15.79 -23.84
CA ALA A 429 -7.96 14.58 -24.61
C ALA A 429 -8.96 13.63 -23.92
N ILE A 430 -8.92 13.54 -22.59
CA ILE A 430 -9.90 12.78 -21.80
C ILE A 430 -11.28 13.43 -21.94
N LEU A 431 -11.38 14.72 -21.65
CA LEU A 431 -12.65 15.46 -21.67
C LEU A 431 -13.32 15.48 -23.04
N VAL A 432 -12.58 15.70 -24.12
CA VAL A 432 -13.17 15.69 -25.49
C VAL A 432 -13.58 14.29 -25.91
N SER A 433 -12.92 13.25 -25.37
CA SER A 433 -13.32 11.87 -25.64
C SER A 433 -14.69 11.57 -25.04
N GLU A 434 -15.03 12.16 -23.90
CA GLU A 434 -16.34 12.00 -23.28
C GLU A 434 -17.39 12.89 -23.96
N ASN A 435 -17.02 14.11 -24.36
CA ASN A 435 -17.93 15.05 -25.01
C ASN A 435 -18.33 14.70 -26.46
N ALA A 436 -17.58 13.82 -27.13
CA ALA A 436 -17.89 13.41 -28.52
C ALA A 436 -19.15 12.52 -28.66
N GLY A 437 -19.78 12.11 -27.55
CA GLY A 437 -20.96 11.25 -27.58
C GLY A 437 -20.69 9.88 -28.23
N SER A 438 -21.57 9.39 -29.10
CA SER A 438 -21.37 8.13 -29.81
C SER A 438 -20.55 8.25 -31.10
N ASP A 439 -20.19 9.47 -31.53
CA ASP A 439 -19.43 9.69 -32.76
C ASP A 439 -17.93 9.44 -32.56
N PHE A 440 -17.52 8.19 -32.78
CA PHE A 440 -16.11 7.82 -32.68
C PHE A 440 -15.22 8.48 -33.75
N ILE A 441 -15.77 8.85 -34.91
CA ILE A 441 -15.00 9.50 -35.99
C ILE A 441 -14.61 10.90 -35.53
N LEU A 442 -15.56 11.63 -34.96
CA LEU A 442 -15.32 12.95 -34.40
C LEU A 442 -14.35 12.88 -33.21
N ARG A 443 -14.50 11.90 -32.31
CA ARG A 443 -13.53 11.63 -31.24
C ARG A 443 -12.11 11.43 -31.77
N CYS A 444 -11.93 10.59 -32.79
CA CYS A 444 -10.61 10.38 -33.40
C CYS A 444 -10.03 11.67 -34.01
N ARG A 445 -10.88 12.52 -34.60
CA ARG A 445 -10.44 13.82 -35.14
C ARG A 445 -9.98 14.77 -34.03
N TYR A 446 -10.66 14.83 -32.87
CA TYR A 446 -10.19 15.60 -31.73
C TYR A 446 -8.84 15.11 -31.23
N LEU A 447 -8.70 13.80 -31.01
CA LEU A 447 -7.47 13.22 -30.49
C LEU A 447 -6.29 13.43 -31.44
N ALA A 448 -6.50 13.28 -32.75
CA ALA A 448 -5.49 13.57 -33.76
C ALA A 448 -5.08 15.05 -33.77
N GLU A 449 -6.06 15.96 -33.64
CA GLU A 449 -5.80 17.40 -33.58
C GLU A 449 -5.08 17.78 -32.28
N ILE A 450 -5.46 17.22 -31.14
CA ILE A 450 -4.75 17.44 -29.87
C ILE A 450 -3.33 16.92 -29.97
N ALA A 451 -3.07 15.80 -30.67
CA ALA A 451 -1.74 15.24 -30.84
C ALA A 451 -0.83 16.07 -31.76
N PHE A 452 -1.36 16.66 -32.84
CA PHE A 452 -0.53 17.25 -33.92
C PHE A 452 -0.91 18.67 -34.37
N GLY A 453 -2.00 19.23 -33.86
CA GLY A 453 -2.56 20.49 -34.33
C GLY A 453 -1.58 21.64 -34.15
N LYS A 454 -1.04 22.16 -35.26
CA LYS A 454 -0.09 23.30 -35.24
C LYS A 454 -0.64 24.49 -34.46
N ALA A 455 -1.95 24.75 -34.56
CA ALA A 455 -2.63 25.82 -33.85
C ALA A 455 -2.68 25.62 -32.32
N ILE A 456 -2.73 24.37 -31.84
CA ILE A 456 -2.68 24.03 -30.40
C ILE A 456 -1.23 24.06 -29.89
N LEU A 457 -0.25 23.88 -30.78
CA LEU A 457 1.18 23.90 -30.48
C LEU A 457 1.79 25.32 -30.49
N GLU A 458 1.05 26.35 -30.88
CA GLU A 458 1.55 27.74 -30.93
C GLU A 458 1.61 28.39 -29.53
N PRO A 459 2.76 28.95 -29.12
CA PRO A 459 2.89 29.65 -27.84
C PRO A 459 1.90 30.82 -27.76
N GLY A 460 1.01 30.78 -26.76
CA GLY A 460 -0.05 31.79 -26.57
C GLY A 460 -1.46 31.33 -27.01
N THR A 461 -1.62 30.12 -27.54
CA THR A 461 -2.91 29.45 -27.71
C THR A 461 -2.91 28.16 -26.92
N SER A 462 -2.85 28.28 -25.61
CA SER A 462 -2.56 27.11 -24.79
C SER A 462 -3.72 26.13 -24.86
N ALA A 463 -3.41 24.83 -24.96
CA ALA A 463 -4.38 23.77 -24.72
C ALA A 463 -5.19 24.02 -23.41
N THR A 464 -4.62 24.77 -22.47
CA THR A 464 -5.28 25.34 -21.29
C THR A 464 -6.55 26.15 -21.60
N GLU A 465 -6.58 27.00 -22.63
CA GLU A 465 -7.78 27.77 -22.99
C GLU A 465 -8.93 26.84 -23.41
N LEU A 466 -8.63 25.88 -24.30
CA LEU A 466 -9.60 24.85 -24.68
C LEU A 466 -10.01 24.00 -23.47
N LEU A 467 -9.05 23.61 -22.63
CA LEU A 467 -9.31 22.82 -21.44
C LEU A 467 -10.26 23.55 -20.49
N ILE A 468 -10.03 24.85 -20.24
CA ILE A 468 -10.91 25.69 -19.43
C ILE A 468 -12.33 25.72 -20.02
N ILE A 469 -12.44 25.90 -21.34
CA ILE A 469 -13.74 25.94 -22.03
C ILE A 469 -14.46 24.59 -21.94
N VAL A 470 -13.75 23.49 -22.17
CA VAL A 470 -14.35 22.15 -22.14
C VAL A 470 -14.71 21.74 -20.71
N ARG A 471 -13.89 22.02 -19.70
CA ARG A 471 -14.27 21.85 -18.27
C ARG A 471 -15.50 22.69 -17.91
N LYS A 472 -15.55 23.93 -18.38
CA LYS A 472 -16.72 24.80 -18.17
C LYS A 472 -17.98 24.19 -18.78
N SER A 473 -17.87 23.43 -19.88
CA SER A 473 -19.04 22.82 -20.53
C SER A 473 -19.78 21.79 -19.69
N GLU A 474 -19.12 21.21 -18.67
CA GLU A 474 -19.72 20.24 -17.75
C GLU A 474 -20.76 20.90 -16.82
N ASN A 475 -20.49 22.13 -16.38
CA ASN A 475 -21.31 22.85 -15.40
C ASN A 475 -22.08 24.04 -15.99
N GLU A 476 -21.48 24.74 -16.97
CA GLU A 476 -21.97 25.98 -17.56
C GLU A 476 -21.93 25.91 -19.10
N LEU A 477 -22.58 24.90 -19.67
CA LEU A 477 -22.62 24.66 -21.12
C LEU A 477 -22.91 25.92 -21.98
N PRO A 478 -23.87 26.80 -21.63
CA PRO A 478 -24.11 28.02 -22.41
C PRO A 478 -22.91 28.96 -22.44
N GLN A 479 -22.21 29.13 -21.31
CA GLN A 479 -21.02 29.97 -21.26
C GLN A 479 -19.84 29.34 -22.01
N ALA A 480 -19.66 28.02 -21.92
CA ALA A 480 -18.65 27.30 -22.70
C ALA A 480 -18.88 27.41 -24.21
N ILE A 481 -20.13 27.37 -24.66
CA ILE A 481 -20.51 27.60 -26.07
C ILE A 481 -20.09 29.00 -26.53
N ILE A 482 -20.31 30.02 -25.71
CA ILE A 482 -19.92 31.41 -26.00
C ILE A 482 -18.40 31.51 -26.13
N ASP A 483 -17.69 30.99 -25.13
CA ASP A 483 -16.24 31.05 -25.07
C ASP A 483 -15.61 30.30 -26.25
N LEU A 484 -16.12 29.10 -26.59
CA LEU A 484 -15.68 28.32 -27.75
C LEU A 484 -15.96 29.04 -29.06
N THR A 485 -17.15 29.63 -29.22
CA THR A 485 -17.53 30.39 -30.42
C THR A 485 -16.56 31.54 -30.65
N ASN A 486 -16.23 32.29 -29.60
CA ASN A 486 -15.30 33.41 -29.66
C ASN A 486 -13.87 32.93 -29.97
N LEU A 487 -13.44 31.83 -29.35
CA LEU A 487 -12.11 31.25 -29.58
C LEU A 487 -11.93 30.78 -31.04
N ILE A 488 -12.90 30.03 -31.59
CA ILE A 488 -12.85 29.55 -32.98
C ILE A 488 -12.96 30.75 -33.95
N SER A 489 -13.82 31.72 -33.64
CA SER A 489 -14.05 32.89 -34.50
C SER A 489 -12.87 33.84 -34.60
N SER A 490 -12.08 33.97 -33.53
CA SER A 490 -10.92 34.86 -33.47
C SER A 490 -9.71 34.35 -34.27
N LYS A 491 -9.64 33.04 -34.55
CA LYS A 491 -8.47 32.38 -35.10
C LYS A 491 -8.80 31.70 -36.42
N LYS A 492 -8.03 31.99 -37.47
CA LYS A 492 -8.26 31.46 -38.82
C LYS A 492 -7.85 30.00 -39.02
N ALA A 493 -7.11 29.41 -38.09
CA ALA A 493 -6.39 28.14 -38.27
C ALA A 493 -6.99 26.93 -37.54
N TRP A 494 -8.19 27.04 -36.95
CA TRP A 494 -8.84 25.89 -36.30
C TRP A 494 -9.41 24.90 -37.31
N THR A 495 -9.26 23.62 -37.01
CA THR A 495 -9.85 22.52 -37.79
C THR A 495 -11.37 22.46 -37.61
N SER A 496 -12.05 21.86 -38.60
CA SER A 496 -13.51 21.74 -38.60
C SER A 496 -14.08 20.90 -37.45
N CYS A 497 -13.27 20.06 -36.81
CA CYS A 497 -13.75 19.23 -35.69
C CYS A 497 -14.26 20.08 -34.52
N TRP A 498 -13.62 21.20 -34.19
CA TRP A 498 -14.09 22.08 -33.10
C TRP A 498 -15.42 22.78 -33.43
N LYS A 499 -15.70 23.01 -34.73
CA LYS A 499 -17.03 23.43 -35.18
C LYS A 499 -18.06 22.32 -34.95
N ASP A 500 -17.69 21.08 -35.25
CA ASP A 500 -18.54 19.92 -35.00
C ASP A 500 -18.83 19.74 -33.49
N LEU A 501 -17.87 20.03 -32.61
CA LEU A 501 -18.08 20.04 -31.14
C LEU A 501 -19.13 21.07 -30.74
N LEU A 502 -18.95 22.30 -31.23
CA LEU A 502 -19.87 23.40 -30.96
C LEU A 502 -21.29 23.06 -31.47
N TYR A 503 -21.39 22.43 -32.63
CA TYR A 503 -22.66 21.95 -33.17
C TYR A 503 -23.29 20.86 -32.30
N LEU A 504 -22.51 19.90 -31.81
CA LEU A 504 -23.00 18.88 -30.87
C LEU A 504 -23.52 19.49 -29.57
N TRP A 505 -22.84 20.50 -29.03
CA TRP A 505 -23.30 21.23 -27.85
C TRP A 505 -24.62 21.96 -28.11
N PHE A 506 -24.81 22.53 -29.30
CA PHE A 506 -26.08 23.10 -29.71
C PHE A 506 -27.19 22.05 -29.85
N GLU A 507 -26.91 20.88 -30.43
CA GLU A 507 -27.88 19.76 -30.48
C GLU A 507 -28.27 19.31 -29.06
N ARG A 508 -27.30 19.20 -28.15
CA ARG A 508 -27.51 18.77 -26.76
C ARG A 508 -28.46 19.71 -25.99
N GLN A 509 -28.36 21.02 -26.19
CA GLN A 509 -29.28 21.98 -25.54
C GLN A 509 -30.70 21.96 -26.12
N ASN A 510 -30.85 21.50 -27.36
CA ASN A 510 -32.15 21.35 -28.01
C ASN A 510 -32.87 20.06 -27.60
N ASP A 511 -32.17 19.10 -27.00
CA ASP A 511 -32.76 17.90 -26.41
C ASP A 511 -33.39 18.21 -25.05
N THR A 512 -34.63 18.72 -25.11
CA THR A 512 -35.42 19.14 -23.94
C THR A 512 -35.71 18.01 -22.95
N ILE A 513 -35.49 16.75 -23.34
CA ILE A 513 -35.71 15.59 -22.46
C ILE A 513 -34.57 15.44 -21.45
N ASN A 514 -33.35 15.81 -21.83
CA ASN A 514 -32.13 15.49 -21.06
C ASN A 514 -31.40 16.70 -20.47
N TYR A 515 -31.67 17.93 -20.96
CA TYR A 515 -30.97 19.14 -20.50
C TYR A 515 -31.87 20.02 -19.60
N ILE A 516 -31.39 20.31 -18.37
CA ILE A 516 -32.12 21.08 -17.35
C ILE A 516 -31.68 22.56 -17.31
N GLY A 517 -30.69 22.97 -18.11
CA GLY A 517 -30.17 24.33 -18.10
C GLY A 517 -30.89 25.32 -19.03
N PRO A 518 -30.61 26.62 -18.91
CA PRO A 518 -31.15 27.64 -19.83
C PRO A 518 -30.61 27.41 -21.25
N ASN A 519 -31.48 27.57 -22.25
CA ASN A 519 -31.08 27.53 -23.65
C ASN A 519 -30.04 28.64 -23.91
N ILE A 520 -29.02 28.38 -24.75
CA ILE A 520 -28.00 29.37 -25.10
C ILE A 520 -28.58 30.70 -25.58
N LEU A 521 -29.70 30.67 -26.31
CA LEU A 521 -30.33 31.88 -26.81
C LEU A 521 -30.82 32.75 -25.64
N ASP A 522 -31.55 32.16 -24.70
CA ASP A 522 -32.06 32.86 -23.51
C ASP A 522 -30.91 33.30 -22.60
N TYR A 523 -29.93 32.43 -22.39
CA TYR A 523 -28.77 32.72 -21.56
C TYR A 523 -27.97 33.90 -22.13
N SER A 524 -27.62 33.86 -23.42
CA SER A 524 -26.84 34.93 -24.07
C SER A 524 -27.56 36.28 -24.03
N LEU A 525 -28.89 36.31 -24.15
CA LEU A 525 -29.69 37.53 -24.02
C LEU A 525 -29.70 38.09 -22.58
N GLN A 526 -29.55 37.24 -21.57
CA GLN A 526 -29.53 37.65 -20.17
C GLN A 526 -28.16 38.16 -19.72
N VAL A 527 -27.07 37.59 -20.24
CA VAL A 527 -25.71 37.87 -19.73
C VAL A 527 -24.90 38.85 -20.57
N MET A 528 -25.26 39.07 -21.84
CA MET A 528 -24.53 39.94 -22.77
C MET A 528 -25.20 41.30 -22.94
N SER A 529 -24.40 42.33 -23.22
CA SER A 529 -24.90 43.57 -23.81
C SER A 529 -25.35 43.36 -25.25
N ALA A 530 -26.17 44.26 -25.79
CA ALA A 530 -26.68 44.19 -27.16
C ALA A 530 -25.54 44.11 -28.19
N ALA A 531 -24.47 44.88 -27.99
CA ALA A 531 -23.30 44.86 -28.87
C ALA A 531 -22.56 43.51 -28.81
N GLN A 532 -22.37 42.96 -27.61
CA GLN A 532 -21.75 41.64 -27.42
C GLN A 532 -22.61 40.53 -28.04
N TRP A 533 -23.91 40.56 -27.82
CA TRP A 533 -24.86 39.57 -28.36
C TRP A 533 -24.89 39.60 -29.89
N LEU A 534 -24.97 40.78 -30.51
CA LEU A 534 -24.93 40.92 -31.97
C LEU A 534 -23.62 40.41 -32.57
N SER A 535 -22.49 40.65 -31.89
CA SER A 535 -21.18 40.11 -32.28
C SER A 535 -21.14 38.58 -32.17
N PHE A 536 -21.64 38.03 -31.07
CA PHE A 536 -21.73 36.58 -30.84
C PHE A 536 -22.56 35.87 -31.92
N ILE A 537 -23.77 36.35 -32.23
CA ILE A 537 -24.60 35.77 -33.29
C ILE A 537 -23.94 35.94 -34.67
N SER A 538 -23.24 37.06 -34.92
CA SER A 538 -22.46 37.24 -36.16
C SER A 538 -21.34 36.21 -36.31
N ASN A 539 -20.69 35.87 -35.20
CA ASN A 539 -19.64 34.86 -35.16
C ASN A 539 -20.21 33.47 -35.46
N ILE A 540 -21.35 33.11 -34.86
CA ILE A 540 -22.07 31.87 -35.17
C ILE A 540 -22.45 31.81 -36.66
N GLU A 541 -23.07 32.86 -37.20
CA GLU A 541 -23.46 32.94 -38.62
C GLU A 541 -22.26 32.70 -39.55
N ARG A 542 -21.11 33.30 -39.23
CA ARG A 542 -19.88 33.13 -40.00
C ARG A 542 -19.28 31.73 -39.86
N LEU A 543 -19.29 31.15 -38.67
CA LEU A 543 -18.71 29.82 -38.41
C LEU A 543 -19.48 28.70 -39.12
N PHE A 544 -20.79 28.86 -39.28
CA PHE A 544 -21.68 27.87 -39.86
C PHE A 544 -22.27 28.29 -41.23
N ALA A 545 -21.69 29.30 -41.89
CA ALA A 545 -22.12 29.74 -43.22
C ALA A 545 -21.96 28.66 -44.29
N ASP A 546 -21.01 27.74 -44.08
CA ASP A 546 -20.70 26.57 -44.90
C ASP A 546 -21.58 25.36 -44.57
N LEU A 547 -22.39 25.41 -43.51
CA LEU A 547 -23.26 24.31 -43.12
C LEU A 547 -24.42 24.20 -44.13
N THR A 548 -24.24 23.35 -45.14
CA THR A 548 -25.35 22.95 -46.00
C THR A 548 -26.36 22.19 -45.16
N LEU A 549 -27.48 22.85 -44.84
CA LEU A 549 -28.68 22.27 -44.23
C LEU A 549 -29.30 21.24 -45.18
N ALA A 550 -28.59 20.13 -45.42
CA ALA A 550 -29.15 18.99 -46.12
C ALA A 550 -30.25 18.43 -45.21
N ALA A 551 -31.49 18.53 -45.68
CA ALA A 551 -32.69 18.12 -44.97
C ALA A 551 -32.66 16.61 -44.66
N SER A 552 -31.94 16.21 -43.62
CA SER A 552 -32.18 14.95 -42.95
C SER A 552 -33.47 15.12 -42.15
N PRO A 553 -34.55 14.39 -42.46
CA PRO A 553 -35.87 14.60 -41.85
C PRO A 553 -35.93 14.26 -40.34
N LYS A 554 -34.81 13.91 -39.71
CA LYS A 554 -34.74 13.49 -38.29
C LYS A 554 -33.94 14.41 -37.37
N LYS A 555 -33.15 15.36 -37.88
CA LYS A 555 -32.34 16.26 -37.04
C LYS A 555 -32.96 17.65 -37.00
N THR A 556 -33.39 18.09 -35.83
CA THR A 556 -33.88 19.44 -35.59
C THR A 556 -32.71 20.42 -35.60
N ILE A 557 -32.83 21.49 -36.40
CA ILE A 557 -31.81 22.54 -36.45
C ILE A 557 -31.77 23.24 -35.08
N PRO A 558 -30.58 23.43 -34.47
CA PRO A 558 -30.45 24.15 -33.22
C PRO A 558 -31.14 25.52 -33.23
N SER A 559 -31.78 25.91 -32.12
CA SER A 559 -32.56 27.17 -32.03
C SER A 559 -31.73 28.39 -32.44
N ILE A 560 -30.46 28.42 -32.03
CA ILE A 560 -29.52 29.51 -32.32
C ILE A 560 -29.05 29.56 -33.78
N LEU A 561 -29.22 28.47 -34.53
CA LEU A 561 -28.89 28.36 -35.96
C LEU A 561 -30.13 28.50 -36.86
N GLN A 562 -31.31 28.79 -36.29
CA GLN A 562 -32.54 28.95 -37.07
C GLN A 562 -32.41 30.14 -38.03
N PRO A 563 -32.73 29.98 -39.33
CA PRO A 563 -32.64 31.07 -40.30
C PRO A 563 -33.42 32.32 -39.88
N ALA A 564 -34.58 32.15 -39.24
CA ALA A 564 -35.41 33.24 -38.75
C ALA A 564 -34.71 34.09 -37.66
N LEU A 565 -33.86 33.48 -36.82
CA LEU A 565 -33.08 34.21 -35.81
C LEU A 565 -31.92 34.98 -36.47
N LEU A 566 -31.27 34.39 -37.47
CA LEU A 566 -30.19 35.05 -38.22
C LEU A 566 -30.73 36.26 -39.01
N GLU A 567 -31.91 36.12 -39.63
CA GLU A 567 -32.62 37.26 -40.25
C GLU A 567 -32.99 38.34 -39.23
N TRP A 568 -33.50 37.92 -38.07
CA TRP A 568 -33.83 38.84 -36.97
C TRP A 568 -32.61 39.63 -36.49
N ARG A 569 -31.46 38.98 -36.34
CA ARG A 569 -30.20 39.64 -36.00
C ARG A 569 -29.78 40.68 -37.05
N ARG A 570 -29.91 40.36 -38.35
CA ARG A 570 -29.59 41.31 -39.43
C ARG A 570 -30.46 42.57 -39.33
N TRP A 571 -31.73 42.40 -38.95
CA TRP A 571 -32.65 43.51 -38.69
C TRP A 571 -32.29 44.30 -37.44
N ILE A 572 -32.08 43.66 -36.27
CA ILE A 572 -31.70 44.37 -35.03
C ILE A 572 -30.38 45.13 -35.18
N SER A 573 -29.43 44.60 -35.96
CA SER A 573 -28.12 45.22 -36.16
C SER A 573 -28.19 46.65 -36.70
N THR A 574 -29.28 47.04 -37.41
CA THR A 574 -29.46 48.42 -37.87
C THR A 574 -29.72 49.42 -36.74
N TYR A 575 -30.11 48.93 -35.57
CA TYR A 575 -30.39 49.73 -34.37
C TYR A 575 -29.28 49.60 -33.30
N GLY A 576 -28.12 49.02 -33.65
CA GLY A 576 -27.04 48.74 -32.69
C GLY A 576 -26.59 49.97 -31.88
N GLU A 577 -26.42 51.13 -32.52
CA GLU A 577 -26.07 52.37 -31.81
C GLU A 577 -27.14 52.81 -30.81
N THR A 578 -28.43 52.61 -31.13
CA THR A 578 -29.54 52.95 -30.26
C THR A 578 -29.53 52.08 -28.99
N PHE A 579 -29.28 50.78 -29.15
CA PHE A 579 -29.16 49.87 -28.01
C PHE A 579 -27.96 50.22 -27.12
N GLN A 580 -26.82 50.54 -27.72
CA GLN A 580 -25.63 50.94 -26.95
C GLN A 580 -25.86 52.22 -26.12
N ARG A 581 -26.57 53.20 -26.68
CA ARG A 581 -26.97 54.42 -25.94
C ARG A 581 -27.92 54.09 -24.78
N LEU A 582 -28.92 53.25 -25.02
CA LEU A 582 -29.87 52.82 -23.99
C LEU A 582 -29.16 52.09 -22.83
N GLU A 583 -28.22 51.20 -23.11
CA GLU A 583 -27.43 50.50 -22.10
C GLU A 583 -26.53 51.45 -21.31
N THR A 584 -25.93 52.46 -21.96
CA THR A 584 -25.12 53.48 -21.29
C THR A 584 -25.96 54.31 -20.32
N SER A 585 -27.22 54.60 -20.66
CA SER A 585 -28.12 55.43 -19.84
C SER A 585 -28.85 54.66 -18.75
N LEU A 586 -29.22 53.39 -18.99
CA LEU A 586 -30.05 52.59 -18.08
C LEU A 586 -29.25 51.50 -17.33
N GLY A 587 -27.96 51.37 -17.62
CA GLY A 587 -27.08 50.31 -17.13
C GLY A 587 -27.05 49.10 -18.05
N GLU A 588 -25.89 48.44 -18.13
CA GLU A 588 -25.58 47.31 -19.03
C GLU A 588 -26.47 46.06 -18.87
N ARG A 589 -27.33 46.02 -17.85
CA ARG A 589 -28.23 44.89 -17.54
C ARG A 589 -29.69 45.31 -17.34
N CYS A 590 -30.11 46.38 -18.03
CA CYS A 590 -31.49 46.83 -17.95
C CYS A 590 -32.45 45.79 -18.56
N VAL A 591 -33.37 45.26 -17.75
CA VAL A 591 -34.41 44.30 -18.17
C VAL A 591 -35.22 44.81 -19.36
N ALA A 592 -35.41 46.13 -19.49
CA ALA A 592 -36.10 46.73 -20.63
C ALA A 592 -35.34 46.51 -21.96
N VAL A 593 -34.02 46.63 -21.97
CA VAL A 593 -33.19 46.38 -23.16
C VAL A 593 -33.20 44.89 -23.52
N GLN A 594 -33.14 44.00 -22.53
CA GLN A 594 -33.23 42.55 -22.73
C GLN A 594 -34.60 42.11 -23.27
N CYS A 595 -35.68 42.68 -22.75
CA CYS A 595 -37.03 42.46 -23.27
C CYS A 595 -37.16 42.94 -24.72
N LEU A 596 -36.53 44.05 -25.09
CA LEU A 596 -36.51 44.51 -26.49
C LEU A 596 -35.82 43.48 -27.39
N LEU A 597 -34.62 43.00 -27.02
CA LEU A 597 -33.90 42.00 -27.81
C LEU A 597 -34.67 40.67 -27.98
N ASN A 598 -35.49 40.29 -26.98
CA ASN A 598 -36.28 39.05 -26.97
C ASN A 598 -37.65 39.19 -27.68
N LEU A 599 -38.32 40.34 -27.57
CA LEU A 599 -39.64 40.56 -28.14
C LEU A 599 -39.57 41.13 -29.56
N LYS A 600 -39.67 40.21 -30.52
CA LYS A 600 -39.92 40.51 -31.94
C LYS A 600 -41.09 41.51 -32.15
N ASN A 601 -42.07 41.50 -31.24
CA ASN A 601 -43.30 42.29 -31.35
C ASN A 601 -43.28 43.61 -30.54
N CYS A 602 -42.59 43.70 -29.39
CA CYS A 602 -42.63 44.92 -28.56
C CYS A 602 -41.74 46.04 -29.08
N ILE A 603 -40.59 45.73 -29.72
CA ILE A 603 -39.80 46.75 -30.43
C ILE A 603 -40.64 47.35 -31.56
N LEU A 604 -41.40 46.54 -32.29
CA LEU A 604 -42.23 47.02 -33.39
C LEU A 604 -43.29 48.03 -32.90
N TYR A 605 -43.79 47.87 -31.67
CA TYR A 605 -44.73 48.83 -31.06
C TYR A 605 -44.04 50.05 -30.44
N LEU A 606 -42.83 49.90 -29.87
CA LEU A 606 -42.07 51.02 -29.28
C LEU A 606 -41.39 51.92 -30.32
N VAL A 607 -40.96 51.35 -31.46
CA VAL A 607 -40.36 52.11 -32.57
C VAL A 607 -41.41 52.87 -33.37
N VAL A 608 -42.68 52.45 -33.30
CA VAL A 608 -43.83 53.17 -33.89
C VAL A 608 -44.52 54.05 -32.84
N ALA A 609 -44.14 53.94 -31.56
CA ALA A 609 -44.69 54.77 -30.50
C ALA A 609 -44.20 56.21 -30.64
N THR A 610 -45.14 57.13 -30.75
CA THR A 610 -44.87 58.56 -30.76
C THR A 610 -44.25 58.98 -29.42
N PRO A 611 -43.53 60.12 -29.34
CA PRO A 611 -42.96 60.63 -28.08
C PRO A 611 -43.98 60.70 -26.93
N GLN A 612 -45.25 60.94 -27.24
CA GLN A 612 -46.36 60.90 -26.28
C GLN A 612 -46.67 59.52 -25.71
N GLY A 613 -46.45 58.44 -26.48
CA GLY A 613 -46.61 57.08 -26.00
C GLY A 613 -45.57 56.70 -24.93
N ILE A 614 -44.33 57.18 -25.10
CA ILE A 614 -43.25 56.97 -24.13
C ILE A 614 -43.50 57.79 -22.85
N GLU A 615 -43.91 59.05 -23.00
CA GLU A 615 -44.29 59.93 -21.87
C GLU A 615 -45.47 59.38 -21.05
N THR A 616 -46.40 58.67 -21.70
CA THR A 616 -47.55 58.05 -21.02
C THR A 616 -47.12 56.83 -20.19
N CYS A 617 -46.16 56.04 -20.68
CA CYS A 617 -45.59 54.92 -19.93
C CYS A 617 -44.80 55.39 -18.70
N ASP A 618 -44.01 56.47 -18.81
CA ASP A 618 -43.33 57.10 -17.67
C ASP A 618 -44.33 57.58 -16.62
N ARG A 619 -45.43 58.23 -17.04
CA ARG A 619 -46.49 58.67 -16.11
C ARG A 619 -47.18 57.51 -15.39
N ILE A 620 -47.36 56.37 -16.05
CA ILE A 620 -47.95 55.17 -15.44
C ILE A 620 -46.97 54.53 -14.43
N TRP A 621 -45.67 54.56 -14.74
CA TRP A 621 -44.62 54.07 -13.84
C TRP A 621 -44.52 54.93 -12.58
N ASP A 622 -44.53 56.26 -12.74
CA ASP A 622 -44.55 57.24 -11.65
C ASP A 622 -45.83 57.14 -10.82
N ALA A 623 -47.00 56.97 -11.44
CA ALA A 623 -48.26 56.79 -10.72
C ALA A 623 -48.29 55.49 -9.87
N LYS A 624 -47.52 54.48 -10.27
CA LYS A 624 -47.44 53.20 -9.56
C LYS A 624 -46.43 53.21 -8.40
N HIS A 625 -45.46 54.12 -8.40
CA HIS A 625 -44.36 54.16 -7.41
C HIS A 625 -44.26 55.48 -6.64
N GLY A 626 -45.02 56.51 -7.03
CA GLY A 626 -45.11 57.82 -6.39
C GLY A 626 -46.51 58.09 -5.83
N GLN A 627 -46.66 57.88 -4.52
CA GLN A 627 -47.68 58.44 -3.61
C GLN A 627 -49.10 58.73 -4.16
N LEU A 628 -49.84 57.70 -4.57
CA LEU A 628 -51.30 57.73 -4.61
C LEU A 628 -51.86 56.52 -3.86
N ASP A 629 -52.55 56.80 -2.76
CA ASP A 629 -53.14 55.81 -1.86
C ASP A 629 -54.47 55.31 -2.45
N ILE A 630 -54.48 54.12 -3.05
CA ILE A 630 -55.70 53.46 -3.54
C ILE A 630 -56.12 52.41 -2.49
N PRO A 631 -57.27 52.58 -1.81
CA PRO A 631 -57.73 51.60 -0.83
C PRO A 631 -58.13 50.29 -1.52
N GLY A 632 -57.43 49.18 -1.22
CA GLY A 632 -57.86 47.84 -1.65
C GLY A 632 -56.80 46.78 -1.93
N LEU A 633 -55.50 47.03 -1.73
CA LEU A 633 -54.45 46.00 -1.96
C LEU A 633 -53.76 45.55 -0.66
N PRO A 634 -53.46 44.25 -0.50
CA PRO A 634 -52.96 43.66 0.75
C PRO A 634 -51.47 43.98 1.02
N PRO A 635 -51.01 43.95 2.29
CA PRO A 635 -49.68 44.40 2.66
C PRO A 635 -48.59 43.33 2.50
N LYS A 636 -47.47 43.79 1.92
CA LYS A 636 -46.05 43.50 2.22
C LYS A 636 -45.55 42.05 2.35
N THR A 637 -44.62 41.70 1.45
CA THR A 637 -43.40 40.93 1.80
C THR A 637 -42.29 41.18 0.78
N GLN A 638 -41.35 42.06 1.12
CA GLN A 638 -39.89 42.03 0.83
C GLN A 638 -39.32 43.44 0.89
N GLN A 639 -38.84 43.81 2.08
CA GLN A 639 -38.28 45.14 2.36
C GLN A 639 -37.02 44.99 3.22
N SER A 640 -35.97 44.37 2.68
CA SER A 640 -34.64 44.32 3.31
C SER A 640 -33.50 44.91 2.47
N ILE A 641 -33.73 45.25 1.19
CA ILE A 641 -32.68 45.85 0.33
C ILE A 641 -32.71 47.39 0.34
N THR A 642 -33.77 48.01 0.86
CA THR A 642 -33.97 49.48 0.79
C THR A 642 -33.20 50.28 1.84
N ARG A 643 -32.68 49.64 2.91
CA ARG A 643 -32.15 50.37 4.08
C ARG A 643 -30.74 50.93 3.89
N TRP A 644 -29.90 50.25 3.12
CA TRP A 644 -28.56 50.72 2.77
C TRP A 644 -28.61 51.81 1.69
N THR A 645 -29.53 51.70 0.74
CA THR A 645 -29.78 52.73 -0.29
C THR A 645 -30.24 54.04 0.33
N ILE A 646 -31.09 53.99 1.36
CA ILE A 646 -31.56 55.19 2.09
C ILE A 646 -30.43 55.82 2.93
N ALA A 647 -29.53 55.02 3.50
CA ALA A 647 -28.37 55.53 4.26
C ALA A 647 -27.37 56.25 3.35
N SER A 648 -27.07 55.70 2.16
CA SER A 648 -26.24 56.37 1.16
C SER A 648 -26.92 57.62 0.58
N PHE A 649 -28.25 57.63 0.47
CA PHE A 649 -29.02 58.80 0.05
C PHE A 649 -29.01 59.92 1.12
N ALA A 650 -29.07 59.57 2.41
CA ALA A 650 -29.00 60.50 3.54
C ALA A 650 -27.61 61.18 3.66
N THR A 651 -26.54 60.47 3.31
CA THR A 651 -25.18 61.02 3.20
C THR A 651 -25.02 61.92 1.96
N PHE A 652 -25.68 61.57 0.84
CA PHE A 652 -25.70 62.39 -0.38
C PHE A 652 -26.45 63.73 -0.23
N ILE A 653 -27.42 63.81 0.70
CA ILE A 653 -28.23 65.03 0.96
C ILE A 653 -27.84 65.80 2.23
N GLY A 654 -26.70 65.49 2.87
CA GLY A 654 -26.06 66.35 3.88
C GLY A 654 -26.63 66.32 5.30
N ILE A 655 -27.20 65.20 5.75
CA ILE A 655 -27.75 65.08 7.12
C ILE A 655 -26.68 64.49 8.06
N CYS A 656 -26.11 65.32 8.94
CA CYS A 656 -25.20 64.90 10.01
C CYS A 656 -25.96 64.28 11.19
N VAL A 657 -25.51 63.12 11.66
CA VAL A 657 -26.00 62.50 12.91
C VAL A 657 -24.90 62.65 13.97
N GLU A 658 -25.15 63.50 14.97
CA GLU A 658 -24.20 63.83 16.04
C GLU A 658 -24.08 62.73 17.11
N ASN A 659 -22.84 62.60 17.63
CA ASN A 659 -22.42 61.72 18.71
C ASN A 659 -23.07 62.06 20.06
N VAL A 660 -23.46 61.05 20.83
CA VAL A 660 -23.99 61.18 22.21
C VAL A 660 -23.07 60.49 23.22
N SER A 661 -22.96 61.13 24.40
CA SER A 661 -21.94 60.98 25.45
C SER A 661 -21.95 59.70 26.31
N ASP A 662 -20.79 59.44 26.94
CA ASP A 662 -20.35 58.22 27.65
C ASP A 662 -21.14 57.80 28.91
N SER A 663 -21.97 58.65 29.52
CA SER A 663 -22.74 58.23 30.71
C SER A 663 -23.92 57.31 30.35
N LYS A 664 -24.44 57.45 29.12
CA LYS A 664 -25.48 56.57 28.58
C LYS A 664 -24.90 55.21 28.17
N TRP A 665 -23.63 55.19 27.75
CA TRP A 665 -22.92 53.98 27.35
C TRP A 665 -22.73 53.02 28.54
N ASN A 666 -22.38 53.51 29.73
CA ASN A 666 -22.19 52.63 30.89
C ASN A 666 -23.50 51.99 31.39
N SER A 667 -24.60 52.73 31.38
CA SER A 667 -25.94 52.16 31.63
C SER A 667 -26.32 51.15 30.55
N LYS A 668 -26.01 51.44 29.29
CA LYS A 668 -26.27 50.53 28.18
C LYS A 668 -25.34 49.32 28.15
N ILE A 669 -24.11 49.40 28.67
CA ILE A 669 -23.22 48.26 28.88
C ILE A 669 -23.74 47.38 29.99
N ALA A 670 -24.22 47.93 31.12
CA ALA A 670 -24.82 47.11 32.17
C ALA A 670 -26.11 46.40 31.69
N GLU A 671 -26.94 47.11 30.92
CA GLU A 671 -28.12 46.54 30.25
C GLU A 671 -27.70 45.49 29.21
N ALA A 672 -26.66 45.77 28.41
CA ALA A 672 -26.11 44.83 27.43
C ALA A 672 -25.48 43.62 28.10
N THR A 673 -24.75 43.73 29.20
CA THR A 673 -24.17 42.60 29.94
C THR A 673 -25.27 41.73 30.54
N THR A 674 -26.35 42.33 31.04
CA THR A 674 -27.51 41.57 31.55
C THR A 674 -28.24 40.87 30.42
N PHE A 675 -28.39 41.53 29.27
CA PHE A 675 -28.95 40.96 28.05
C PHE A 675 -28.07 39.83 27.49
N TRP A 676 -26.75 40.03 27.41
CA TRP A 676 -25.77 39.06 26.93
C TRP A 676 -25.65 37.87 27.86
N ARG A 677 -25.75 38.05 29.19
CA ARG A 677 -25.79 36.92 30.13
C ARG A 677 -27.01 36.04 29.89
N LYS A 678 -28.17 36.64 29.62
CA LYS A 678 -29.37 35.86 29.25
C LYS A 678 -29.15 35.12 27.92
N ILE A 679 -28.50 35.75 26.95
CA ILE A 679 -28.13 35.08 25.68
C ILE A 679 -27.08 33.99 25.91
N GLU A 680 -26.12 34.19 26.80
CA GLU A 680 -25.11 33.19 27.16
C GLU A 680 -25.75 31.97 27.84
N ASP A 681 -26.70 32.19 28.74
CA ASP A 681 -27.50 31.12 29.35
C ASP A 681 -28.34 30.39 28.28
N GLU A 682 -28.95 31.12 27.34
CA GLU A 682 -29.70 30.55 26.20
C GLU A 682 -28.77 29.77 25.25
N ILE A 683 -27.57 30.29 24.93
CA ILE A 683 -26.55 29.62 24.11
C ILE A 683 -26.04 28.38 24.83
N THR A 684 -25.81 28.43 26.14
CA THR A 684 -25.33 27.27 26.91
C THR A 684 -26.40 26.19 26.98
N THR A 685 -27.66 26.59 27.20
CA THR A 685 -28.80 25.67 27.15
C THR A 685 -28.97 25.06 25.76
N GLU A 686 -28.80 25.86 24.71
CA GLU A 686 -28.87 25.41 23.33
C GLU A 686 -27.67 24.52 22.96
N ALA A 687 -26.47 24.82 23.45
CA ALA A 687 -25.28 24.00 23.28
C ALA A 687 -25.48 22.61 23.92
N LEU A 688 -26.00 22.55 25.15
CA LEU A 688 -26.35 21.27 25.80
C LEU A 688 -27.45 20.52 25.04
N ARG A 689 -28.43 21.24 24.48
CA ARG A 689 -29.49 20.63 23.64
C ARG A 689 -28.91 20.07 22.35
N LEU A 690 -28.02 20.82 21.70
CA LEU A 690 -27.35 20.42 20.46
C LEU A 690 -26.38 19.26 20.68
N GLU A 691 -25.64 19.26 21.79
CA GLU A 691 -24.81 18.12 22.22
C GLU A 691 -25.68 16.88 22.45
N GLY A 692 -26.83 17.03 23.12
CA GLY A 692 -27.80 15.96 23.27
C GLY A 692 -28.37 15.45 21.93
N ILE A 693 -28.60 16.33 20.96
CA ILE A 693 -29.00 15.95 19.59
C ILE A 693 -27.88 15.25 18.85
N GLN A 694 -26.65 15.77 18.96
CA GLN A 694 -25.46 15.17 18.38
C GLN A 694 -25.27 13.75 18.91
N GLN A 695 -25.37 13.55 20.23
CA GLN A 695 -25.33 12.24 20.85
C GLN A 695 -26.48 11.33 20.37
N ALA A 696 -27.70 11.85 20.26
CA ALA A 696 -28.85 11.08 19.77
C ALA A 696 -28.74 10.68 18.29
N LEU A 697 -28.19 11.57 17.45
CA LEU A 697 -27.91 11.33 16.04
C LEU A 697 -26.78 10.32 15.89
N LYS A 698 -25.68 10.49 16.62
CA LYS A 698 -24.55 9.54 16.66
C LYS A 698 -24.99 8.15 17.12
N ALA A 699 -25.86 8.06 18.12
CA ALA A 699 -26.41 6.79 18.59
C ALA A 699 -27.26 6.05 17.53
N LYS A 700 -27.84 6.78 16.57
CA LYS A 700 -28.64 6.22 15.48
C LYS A 700 -27.80 5.90 14.24
N ASP A 701 -26.92 6.81 13.85
CA ASP A 701 -26.07 6.70 12.67
C ASP A 701 -24.75 7.48 12.91
N PRO A 702 -23.74 6.83 13.50
CA PRO A 702 -22.50 7.50 13.86
C PRO A 702 -21.73 7.97 12.62
N LYS A 703 -21.73 7.19 11.54
CA LYS A 703 -21.04 7.55 10.29
C LYS A 703 -21.74 8.70 9.57
N GLY A 704 -23.06 8.65 9.45
CA GLY A 704 -23.83 9.76 8.84
C GLY A 704 -23.72 11.04 9.66
N THR A 705 -23.69 10.93 10.99
CA THR A 705 -23.54 12.10 11.87
C THR A 705 -22.14 12.70 11.80
N ALA A 706 -21.09 11.89 11.70
CA ALA A 706 -19.71 12.35 11.48
C ALA A 706 -19.58 13.20 10.21
N ILE A 707 -20.14 12.68 9.09
CA ILE A 707 -20.17 13.38 7.80
C ILE A 707 -20.97 14.68 7.91
N LEU A 708 -22.14 14.65 8.55
CA LEU A 708 -22.98 15.84 8.76
C LEU A 708 -22.25 16.91 9.59
N LEU A 709 -21.54 16.53 10.66
CA LEU A 709 -20.77 17.46 11.49
C LEU A 709 -19.60 18.06 10.70
N GLN A 710 -18.92 17.25 9.90
CA GLN A 710 -17.84 17.71 9.01
C GLN A 710 -18.35 18.67 7.92
N GLU A 711 -19.49 18.37 7.28
CA GLU A 711 -20.16 19.26 6.32
C GLU A 711 -20.55 20.61 6.95
N LEU A 712 -20.93 20.58 8.23
CA LEU A 712 -21.27 21.76 9.02
C LEU A 712 -20.02 22.48 9.60
N GLY A 713 -18.81 21.97 9.35
CA GLY A 713 -17.55 22.57 9.80
C GLY A 713 -17.22 22.35 11.28
N PHE A 714 -17.87 21.40 11.95
CA PHE A 714 -17.52 20.99 13.31
C PHE A 714 -16.49 19.86 13.26
N ALA A 715 -15.41 19.98 14.06
CA ALA A 715 -14.48 18.88 14.26
C ALA A 715 -15.24 17.74 14.96
N ASP A 716 -15.41 16.61 14.28
CA ASP A 716 -16.08 15.45 14.84
C ASP A 716 -15.27 14.90 16.02
N SER A 717 -15.96 14.51 17.11
CA SER A 717 -15.32 13.70 18.14
C SER A 717 -14.91 12.39 17.49
N SER A 718 -13.67 11.96 17.73
CA SER A 718 -13.09 10.83 17.01
C SER A 718 -13.99 9.59 17.19
N LEU A 719 -14.00 8.67 16.21
CA LEU A 719 -14.75 7.41 16.35
C LEU A 719 -14.31 6.63 17.61
N LEU A 720 -13.08 6.87 18.05
CA LEU A 720 -12.52 6.36 19.28
C LEU A 720 -13.18 7.03 20.51
N ASP A 721 -13.45 8.33 20.50
CA ASP A 721 -14.16 9.05 21.58
C ASP A 721 -15.56 8.46 21.78
N ASP A 722 -16.25 8.17 20.68
CA ASP A 722 -17.58 7.56 20.71
C ASP A 722 -17.51 6.11 21.27
N GLU A 723 -16.46 5.35 20.92
CA GLU A 723 -16.22 4.02 21.48
C GLU A 723 -15.90 4.09 22.99
N ILE A 724 -15.09 5.06 23.41
CA ILE A 724 -14.74 5.32 24.82
C ILE A 724 -15.99 5.70 25.62
N ALA A 725 -16.85 6.58 25.09
CA ALA A 725 -18.10 6.98 25.75
C ALA A 725 -19.08 5.80 25.92
N CYS A 726 -19.01 4.81 25.02
CA CYS A 726 -19.83 3.61 25.07
C CYS A 726 -19.24 2.49 25.95
N LEU A 727 -18.07 2.69 26.58
CA LEU A 727 -17.47 1.67 27.42
C LEU A 727 -18.32 1.41 28.67
N PRO A 728 -18.52 0.13 29.06
CA PRO A 728 -19.11 -0.19 30.35
C PRO A 728 -18.35 0.51 31.49
N PRO A 729 -18.99 0.99 32.56
CA PRO A 729 -18.32 1.71 33.65
C PRO A 729 -17.14 0.96 34.27
N SER A 730 -17.16 -0.38 34.22
CA SER A 730 -16.06 -1.23 34.71
C SER A 730 -14.81 -1.21 33.82
N ILE A 731 -14.94 -0.83 32.54
CA ILE A 731 -13.87 -0.76 31.54
C ILE A 731 -13.49 0.69 31.26
N ALA A 732 -14.45 1.63 31.32
CA ALA A 732 -14.19 3.04 31.08
C ALA A 732 -13.05 3.59 31.95
N ASN A 733 -12.99 3.21 33.23
CA ASN A 733 -11.91 3.61 34.15
C ASN A 733 -10.56 2.94 33.86
N MET A 734 -10.49 2.04 32.89
CA MET A 734 -9.29 1.30 32.48
C MET A 734 -8.79 1.73 31.10
N VAL A 735 -9.47 2.67 30.45
CA VAL A 735 -9.14 3.15 29.10
C VAL A 735 -8.93 4.65 29.16
N GLU A 736 -7.76 5.10 28.75
CA GLU A 736 -7.38 6.51 28.68
C GLU A 736 -7.01 6.86 27.24
N GLU A 737 -7.46 8.01 26.74
CA GLU A 737 -7.05 8.52 25.45
C GLU A 737 -5.69 9.22 25.61
N VAL A 738 -4.67 8.75 24.89
CA VAL A 738 -3.29 9.28 25.00
C VAL A 738 -2.90 10.17 23.82
N ALA A 739 -3.52 9.97 22.66
CA ALA A 739 -3.39 10.81 21.48
C ALA A 739 -4.57 10.60 20.53
N HIS A 740 -4.65 11.39 19.46
CA HIS A 740 -5.68 11.22 18.44
C HIS A 740 -5.61 9.82 17.82
N ASN A 741 -6.68 9.04 17.95
CA ASN A 741 -6.77 7.62 17.55
C ASN A 741 -5.84 6.67 18.32
N GLU A 742 -5.33 7.07 19.49
CA GLU A 742 -4.56 6.19 20.38
C GLU A 742 -5.20 6.10 21.77
N VAL A 743 -5.45 4.86 22.20
CA VAL A 743 -5.87 4.57 23.58
C VAL A 743 -4.81 3.79 24.32
N GLU A 744 -4.70 4.06 25.60
CA GLU A 744 -4.02 3.20 26.56
C GLU A 744 -5.05 2.41 27.36
N ILE A 745 -4.88 1.09 27.37
CA ILE A 745 -5.75 0.16 28.10
C ILE A 745 -4.95 -0.46 29.25
N SER A 746 -5.43 -0.23 30.47
CA SER A 746 -4.84 -0.73 31.72
C SER A 746 -5.39 -2.10 32.11
N PHE A 747 -4.50 -3.06 32.33
CA PHE A 747 -4.83 -4.41 32.78
C PHE A 747 -4.22 -4.69 34.17
N PRO A 748 -5.05 -4.77 35.23
CA PRO A 748 -4.57 -5.10 36.57
C PRO A 748 -3.95 -6.50 36.62
N LEU A 749 -2.74 -6.60 37.18
CA LEU A 749 -2.01 -7.86 37.32
C LEU A 749 -2.28 -8.57 38.65
N ASN A 750 -3.22 -8.07 39.45
CA ASN A 750 -3.57 -8.58 40.79
C ASN A 750 -4.10 -10.01 40.80
N SER A 751 -4.49 -10.54 39.63
CA SER A 751 -4.91 -11.94 39.48
C SER A 751 -3.75 -12.92 39.44
N LEU A 752 -2.52 -12.43 39.26
CA LEU A 752 -1.29 -13.23 39.26
C LEU A 752 -0.64 -13.17 40.64
N THR A 753 -0.30 -14.34 41.17
CA THR A 753 0.54 -14.43 42.39
C THR A 753 1.94 -13.87 42.12
N ASP A 754 2.63 -13.37 43.15
CA ASP A 754 4.01 -12.85 42.98
C ASP A 754 4.96 -13.91 42.40
N LEU A 755 4.70 -15.18 42.72
CA LEU A 755 5.44 -16.31 42.16
C LEU A 755 5.19 -16.50 40.66
N GLN A 756 3.96 -16.31 40.17
CA GLN A 756 3.66 -16.30 38.74
C GLN A 756 4.24 -15.06 38.06
N ARG A 757 4.19 -13.90 38.72
CA ARG A 757 4.75 -12.65 38.21
C ARG A 757 6.26 -12.77 37.99
N GLY A 758 6.99 -13.28 38.97
CA GLY A 758 8.42 -13.60 38.84
C GLY A 758 8.69 -14.63 37.73
N ALA A 759 7.91 -15.71 37.68
CA ALA A 759 8.05 -16.77 36.67
C ALA A 759 7.76 -16.33 35.23
N MET A 760 6.99 -15.25 35.03
CA MET A 760 6.71 -14.67 33.71
C MET A 760 7.59 -13.44 33.40
N GLY A 761 8.48 -13.06 34.32
CA GLY A 761 9.37 -11.91 34.16
C GLY A 761 8.67 -10.56 34.27
N ILE A 762 7.54 -10.48 34.98
CA ILE A 762 6.91 -9.21 35.30
C ILE A 762 7.80 -8.48 36.32
N PRO A 763 8.21 -7.21 36.07
CA PRO A 763 9.08 -6.47 36.97
C PRO A 763 8.51 -6.31 38.39
N GLU A 764 9.37 -6.28 39.39
CA GLU A 764 8.96 -6.04 40.78
C GLU A 764 8.29 -4.66 40.91
N GLY A 765 7.12 -4.61 41.55
CA GLY A 765 6.32 -3.39 41.67
C GLY A 765 5.37 -3.10 40.49
N ALA A 766 5.44 -3.83 39.37
CA ALA A 766 4.55 -3.62 38.23
C ALA A 766 3.13 -4.14 38.52
N THR A 767 2.21 -3.29 38.94
CA THR A 767 0.83 -3.67 39.30
C THR A 767 -0.13 -3.70 38.10
N THR A 768 0.23 -3.02 37.02
CA THR A 768 -0.63 -2.85 35.84
C THR A 768 0.20 -3.05 34.57
N LEU A 769 -0.36 -3.79 33.60
CA LEU A 769 0.11 -3.82 32.22
C LEU A 769 -0.69 -2.78 31.42
N LEU A 770 0.02 -1.95 30.67
CA LEU A 770 -0.52 -0.92 29.79
C LEU A 770 -0.40 -1.40 28.35
N LEU A 771 -1.50 -1.37 27.60
CA LEU A 771 -1.54 -1.63 26.17
C LEU A 771 -1.87 -0.33 25.45
N ARG A 772 -0.90 0.25 24.75
CA ARG A 772 -1.12 1.40 23.89
C ARG A 772 -1.50 0.90 22.50
N LEU A 773 -2.69 1.26 22.05
CA LEU A 773 -3.33 0.76 20.84
C LEU A 773 -3.67 1.95 19.93
N SER A 774 -3.14 1.92 18.71
CA SER A 774 -3.47 2.86 17.65
C SER A 774 -4.54 2.26 16.74
N LEU A 775 -5.69 2.94 16.68
CA LEU A 775 -6.88 2.57 15.92
C LEU A 775 -7.17 3.65 14.88
N ASP A 776 -6.35 3.72 13.83
CA ASP A 776 -6.61 4.67 12.75
C ASP A 776 -7.71 4.16 11.81
N ALA A 777 -8.95 4.38 12.22
CA ALA A 777 -10.14 4.00 11.47
C ALA A 777 -10.31 4.79 10.16
N ASN A 778 -9.66 5.94 10.03
CA ASN A 778 -9.88 6.86 8.91
C ASN A 778 -8.92 6.64 7.75
N THR A 779 -7.67 6.25 8.01
CA THR A 779 -6.66 6.06 6.95
C THR A 779 -6.63 4.66 6.36
N GLY A 780 -7.40 3.72 6.93
CA GLY A 780 -7.32 2.30 6.55
C GLY A 780 -6.01 1.63 6.98
N SER A 781 -5.25 2.27 7.86
CA SER A 781 -4.03 1.69 8.43
C SER A 781 -4.38 0.48 9.30
N SER A 782 -3.55 -0.56 9.24
CA SER A 782 -3.71 -1.72 10.12
C SER A 782 -3.52 -1.30 11.58
N PRO A 783 -4.27 -1.87 12.54
CA PRO A 783 -4.12 -1.53 13.94
C PRO A 783 -2.69 -1.82 14.41
N ALA A 784 -2.15 -0.96 15.26
CA ALA A 784 -0.81 -1.10 15.79
C ALA A 784 -0.82 -1.00 17.32
N PHE A 785 0.06 -1.75 18.00
CA PHE A 785 0.09 -1.72 19.47
C PHE A 785 1.49 -1.89 20.07
N CYS A 786 1.68 -1.40 21.30
CA CYS A 786 2.81 -1.75 22.15
C CYS A 786 2.34 -2.02 23.59
N MET A 787 3.16 -2.74 24.36
CA MET A 787 2.84 -3.14 25.73
C MET A 787 3.93 -2.69 26.70
N HIS A 788 3.52 -2.17 27.84
CA HIS A 788 4.38 -1.59 28.85
C HIS A 788 3.92 -1.97 30.26
N PHE A 789 4.84 -2.00 31.22
CA PHE A 789 4.46 -2.03 32.64
C PHE A 789 4.40 -0.61 33.22
N ASN A 790 3.48 -0.38 34.16
CA ASN A 790 3.28 0.95 34.77
C ASN A 790 4.47 1.48 35.60
N ASN A 791 5.45 0.64 35.92
CA ASN A 791 6.67 1.02 36.62
C ASN A 791 7.87 1.23 35.68
N GLU A 792 7.67 1.19 34.36
CA GLU A 792 8.74 1.45 33.40
C GLU A 792 9.15 2.94 33.44
N PRO A 793 10.46 3.24 33.55
CA PRO A 793 10.92 4.61 33.57
C PRO A 793 10.73 5.28 32.21
N ASN A 794 10.30 6.54 32.25
CA ASN A 794 10.13 7.42 31.09
C ASN A 794 9.02 7.00 30.12
N LEU A 795 7.97 6.32 30.60
CA LEU A 795 6.86 5.88 29.74
C LEU A 795 6.28 7.04 28.91
N ASP A 796 6.03 8.19 29.54
CA ASP A 796 5.44 9.37 28.89
C ASP A 796 6.36 10.06 27.86
N SER A 797 7.67 9.80 27.92
CA SER A 797 8.67 10.42 27.03
C SER A 797 9.31 9.42 26.06
N LEU A 798 8.83 8.17 26.06
CA LEU A 798 9.35 7.13 25.20
C LEU A 798 8.81 7.30 23.79
N GLU A 799 9.68 7.30 22.80
CA GLU A 799 9.25 7.14 21.41
C GLU A 799 8.81 5.67 21.22
N HIS A 800 7.51 5.46 20.99
CA HIS A 800 6.95 4.13 20.82
C HIS A 800 7.08 3.67 19.37
N VAL A 801 7.54 2.43 19.18
CA VAL A 801 7.56 1.75 17.88
C VAL A 801 6.52 0.61 17.95
N PRO A 802 5.23 0.88 17.65
CA PRO A 802 4.17 -0.10 17.82
C PRO A 802 4.25 -1.20 16.76
N TRP A 803 3.78 -2.40 17.12
CA TRP A 803 3.69 -3.54 16.21
C TRP A 803 2.46 -3.41 15.31
N ILE A 804 2.69 -3.18 14.03
CA ILE A 804 1.65 -3.08 12.99
C ILE A 804 1.08 -4.46 12.66
N CYS A 805 -0.23 -4.64 12.83
CA CYS A 805 -0.95 -5.89 12.62
C CYS A 805 -1.45 -6.06 11.17
N SER A 806 -0.59 -5.89 10.17
CA SER A 806 -0.98 -6.05 8.75
C SER A 806 -1.16 -7.52 8.36
N PRO A 807 -2.00 -7.88 7.36
CA PRO A 807 -2.16 -9.26 6.90
C PRO A 807 -0.83 -9.96 6.57
N ASP A 808 0.12 -9.21 6.00
CA ASP A 808 1.44 -9.69 5.60
C ASP A 808 2.47 -9.71 6.73
N SER A 809 2.15 -9.11 7.90
CA SER A 809 3.07 -9.12 9.04
C SER A 809 3.31 -10.55 9.53
N THR A 810 4.54 -11.01 9.42
CA THR A 810 4.99 -12.29 9.98
C THR A 810 5.12 -12.16 11.50
N PRO A 811 4.77 -13.20 12.27
CA PRO A 811 5.09 -13.24 13.70
C PRO A 811 6.61 -13.21 13.87
N LEU A 812 7.15 -12.06 14.29
CA LEU A 812 8.59 -11.79 14.26
C LEU A 812 9.23 -11.75 15.67
N PRO A 813 10.50 -12.19 15.77
CA PRO A 813 11.37 -12.14 16.96
C PRO A 813 12.05 -10.78 17.24
N GLU A 814 11.69 -9.71 16.53
CA GLU A 814 12.27 -8.37 16.76
C GLU A 814 11.63 -7.65 17.97
N GLN A 815 12.44 -6.87 18.68
CA GLN A 815 11.94 -6.00 19.76
C GLN A 815 11.07 -4.90 19.13
N PHE A 816 9.75 -4.95 19.35
CA PHE A 816 8.86 -3.82 19.11
C PHE A 816 8.84 -2.94 20.36
N CYS A 817 8.84 -1.62 20.15
CA CYS A 817 9.25 -0.62 21.12
C CYS A 817 10.72 -0.74 21.58
N THR A 818 11.25 0.29 22.23
CA THR A 818 12.67 0.38 22.60
C THR A 818 13.04 -0.45 23.83
N LYS A 819 12.08 -1.13 24.46
CA LYS A 819 12.26 -1.84 25.73
C LYS A 819 12.42 -3.35 25.55
N GLN A 820 13.14 -3.94 26.49
CA GLN A 820 13.39 -5.36 26.54
C GLN A 820 12.11 -6.14 26.88
N GLN A 821 11.72 -7.07 26.03
CA GLN A 821 10.53 -7.91 26.25
C GLN A 821 10.75 -8.93 27.37
N THR A 822 9.68 -9.25 28.09
CA THR A 822 9.63 -10.29 29.12
C THR A 822 8.92 -11.52 28.55
N ALA A 823 8.98 -12.67 29.25
CA ALA A 823 8.21 -13.84 28.83
C ALA A 823 6.71 -13.50 28.70
N PHE A 824 6.20 -12.71 29.64
CA PHE A 824 4.83 -12.23 29.69
C PHE A 824 4.46 -11.36 28.48
N THR A 825 5.23 -10.29 28.21
CA THR A 825 4.89 -9.35 27.13
C THR A 825 5.11 -9.96 25.76
N TRP A 826 6.13 -10.82 25.59
CA TRP A 826 6.35 -11.55 24.34
C TRP A 826 5.16 -12.46 24.00
N GLN A 827 4.76 -13.31 24.96
CA GLN A 827 3.63 -14.23 24.79
C GLN A 827 2.33 -13.48 24.54
N LEU A 828 2.05 -12.44 25.33
CA LEU A 828 0.80 -11.70 25.24
C LEU A 828 0.72 -10.91 23.93
N SER A 829 1.83 -10.36 23.46
CA SER A 829 1.87 -9.61 22.19
C SER A 829 1.61 -10.52 20.99
N GLY A 830 2.13 -11.75 20.98
CA GLY A 830 1.76 -12.73 19.95
C GLY A 830 0.25 -13.05 19.97
N ILE A 831 -0.35 -13.15 21.16
CA ILE A 831 -1.79 -13.38 21.32
C ILE A 831 -2.63 -12.18 20.83
N VAL A 832 -2.21 -10.95 21.17
CA VAL A 832 -2.90 -9.72 20.76
C VAL A 832 -2.77 -9.47 19.27
N HIS A 833 -1.58 -9.65 18.69
CA HIS A 833 -1.33 -9.54 17.25
C HIS A 833 -2.26 -10.46 16.45
N MET A 834 -2.30 -11.75 16.80
CA MET A 834 -3.22 -12.69 16.15
C MET A 834 -4.70 -12.30 16.31
N TRP A 835 -5.08 -11.75 17.47
CA TRP A 835 -6.46 -11.32 17.69
C TRP A 835 -6.83 -10.13 16.82
N LEU A 836 -5.96 -9.11 16.76
CA LEU A 836 -6.15 -7.89 15.96
C LEU A 836 -6.09 -8.15 14.45
N LYS A 837 -5.37 -9.19 13.98
CA LYS A 837 -5.43 -9.62 12.58
C LYS A 837 -6.80 -10.16 12.17
N ILE A 838 -7.53 -10.77 13.11
CA ILE A 838 -8.80 -11.46 12.85
C ILE A 838 -9.99 -10.54 13.13
N HIS A 839 -9.86 -9.62 14.09
CA HIS A 839 -10.95 -8.77 14.59
C HIS A 839 -10.64 -7.29 14.40
N ASN A 840 -11.66 -6.48 14.12
CA ASN A 840 -11.54 -5.04 13.84
C ASN A 840 -11.29 -4.16 15.08
N GLY A 841 -10.33 -4.50 15.95
CA GLY A 841 -9.78 -3.57 16.94
C GLY A 841 -10.68 -3.09 18.08
N CYS A 842 -11.93 -3.54 18.21
CA CYS A 842 -12.84 -3.04 19.25
C CYS A 842 -12.31 -3.24 20.68
N ILE A 843 -12.39 -2.19 21.50
CA ILE A 843 -11.80 -2.08 22.85
C ILE A 843 -12.44 -3.05 23.84
N VAL A 844 -13.78 -3.15 23.90
CA VAL A 844 -14.46 -4.00 24.89
C VAL A 844 -14.19 -5.50 24.68
N PRO A 845 -14.33 -6.06 23.47
CA PRO A 845 -13.98 -7.46 23.21
C PRO A 845 -12.49 -7.73 23.45
N LEU A 846 -11.61 -6.80 23.04
CA LEU A 846 -10.17 -6.91 23.26
C LEU A 846 -9.84 -6.94 24.76
N TYR A 847 -10.40 -6.02 25.54
CA TYR A 847 -10.19 -5.95 26.99
C TYR A 847 -10.62 -7.24 27.69
N LYS A 848 -11.81 -7.76 27.36
CA LYS A 848 -12.31 -9.03 27.93
C LYS A 848 -11.43 -10.21 27.52
N PHE A 849 -11.01 -10.23 26.26
CA PHE A 849 -10.12 -11.27 25.73
C PHE A 849 -8.77 -11.27 26.44
N ILE A 850 -8.10 -10.12 26.52
CA ILE A 850 -6.80 -9.97 27.18
C ILE A 850 -6.91 -10.28 28.67
N THR A 851 -7.91 -9.74 29.37
CA THR A 851 -8.13 -10.02 30.80
C THR A 851 -8.30 -11.52 31.06
N GLY A 852 -9.09 -12.21 30.24
CA GLY A 852 -9.25 -13.67 30.31
C GLY A 852 -7.98 -14.44 29.96
N ARG A 853 -7.15 -13.90 29.05
CA ARG A 853 -5.86 -14.51 28.69
C ARG A 853 -4.83 -14.35 29.79
N ILE A 854 -4.69 -13.17 30.39
CA ILE A 854 -3.76 -12.88 31.50
C ILE A 854 -3.93 -13.91 32.63
N GLN A 855 -5.17 -14.20 33.03
CA GLN A 855 -5.49 -15.18 34.07
C GLN A 855 -5.07 -16.62 33.71
N ASN A 856 -4.89 -16.92 32.42
CA ASN A 856 -4.62 -18.26 31.90
C ASN A 856 -3.26 -18.35 31.16
N MET A 857 -2.38 -17.35 31.29
CA MET A 857 -1.11 -17.29 30.55
C MET A 857 -0.24 -18.53 30.77
N GLY A 858 -0.18 -19.03 32.02
CA GLY A 858 0.57 -20.25 32.34
C GLY A 858 0.02 -21.52 31.71
N GLN A 859 -1.24 -21.53 31.26
CA GLN A 859 -1.92 -22.73 30.74
C GLN A 859 -1.92 -22.83 29.22
N VAL A 860 -1.36 -21.85 28.52
CA VAL A 860 -1.33 -21.83 27.06
C VAL A 860 0.11 -21.88 26.54
N CYS A 861 0.26 -22.34 25.31
CA CYS A 861 1.52 -22.33 24.61
C CYS A 861 2.07 -20.92 24.55
N VAL A 862 3.33 -20.77 24.95
CA VAL A 862 4.01 -19.47 24.93
C VAL A 862 4.11 -18.89 23.52
N THR A 863 4.23 -19.75 22.49
CA THR A 863 4.40 -19.34 21.09
C THR A 863 3.08 -19.18 20.33
N CYS A 864 2.21 -20.20 20.34
CA CYS A 864 1.01 -20.21 19.50
C CYS A 864 -0.29 -19.92 20.27
N GLY A 865 -0.23 -19.72 21.59
CA GLY A 865 -1.40 -19.44 22.42
C GLY A 865 -2.41 -20.60 22.56
N THR A 866 -2.11 -21.78 22.00
CA THR A 866 -2.93 -22.98 22.12
C THR A 866 -2.92 -23.49 23.56
N SER A 867 -4.09 -23.78 24.14
CA SER A 867 -4.20 -24.35 25.48
C SER A 867 -3.47 -25.69 25.59
N HIS A 868 -2.75 -25.91 26.70
CA HIS A 868 -2.07 -27.18 26.98
C HIS A 868 -3.02 -28.32 27.39
N ASN A 869 -4.34 -28.14 27.30
CA ASN A 869 -5.39 -29.08 27.75
C ASN A 869 -5.25 -29.53 29.22
N ALA A 870 -4.36 -28.90 29.98
CA ALA A 870 -4.16 -29.15 31.41
C ALA A 870 -5.33 -28.66 32.27
N ARG A 871 -6.41 -28.12 31.69
CA ARG A 871 -7.60 -27.66 32.43
C ARG A 871 -8.27 -28.76 33.25
N HIS A 872 -8.11 -30.03 32.87
CA HIS A 872 -8.65 -31.17 33.62
C HIS A 872 -7.77 -31.61 34.80
N THR A 873 -6.52 -31.16 34.83
CA THR A 873 -5.61 -31.36 35.96
C THR A 873 -5.56 -30.05 36.74
N GLN A 874 -5.86 -30.05 38.04
CA GLN A 874 -5.79 -28.85 38.91
C GLN A 874 -4.37 -28.21 39.03
N LEU A 875 -3.43 -28.61 38.18
CA LEU A 875 -2.07 -28.11 38.09
C LEU A 875 -2.07 -26.74 37.41
N GLN A 876 -2.10 -25.66 38.20
CA GLN A 876 -1.76 -24.34 37.72
C GLN A 876 -0.25 -24.25 37.46
N LEU A 877 0.12 -24.29 36.18
CA LEU A 877 1.50 -24.02 35.77
C LEU A 877 1.87 -22.58 36.13
N ARG A 878 3.06 -22.39 36.69
CA ARG A 878 3.57 -21.07 37.10
C ARG A 878 3.96 -20.20 35.92
N ARG A 879 4.35 -20.81 34.80
CA ARG A 879 4.73 -20.15 33.54
C ARG A 879 4.26 -20.93 32.32
N ALA A 880 4.15 -20.22 31.21
CA ALA A 880 3.88 -20.84 29.91
C ALA A 880 5.08 -21.64 29.41
N THR A 881 4.81 -22.72 28.69
CA THR A 881 5.81 -23.51 27.97
C THR A 881 5.41 -23.64 26.50
N PRO A 882 6.33 -23.89 25.56
CA PRO A 882 5.95 -24.24 24.20
C PRO A 882 5.17 -25.55 24.18
N CYS A 883 4.19 -25.67 23.28
CA CYS A 883 3.49 -26.93 23.05
C CYS A 883 4.40 -27.93 22.29
N ASN A 884 3.92 -29.17 22.14
CA ASN A 884 4.67 -30.24 21.47
C ASN A 884 4.87 -30.03 19.96
N ILE A 885 4.35 -28.93 19.39
CA ILE A 885 4.60 -28.58 18.00
C ILE A 885 6.07 -28.14 17.88
N MET A 886 6.85 -28.86 17.06
CA MET A 886 8.28 -28.63 16.89
C MET A 886 8.63 -27.18 16.52
N ALA A 887 7.78 -26.52 15.73
CA ALA A 887 7.93 -25.11 15.38
C ALA A 887 7.84 -24.17 16.60
N CYS A 888 6.92 -24.44 17.53
CA CYS A 888 6.78 -23.64 18.76
C CYS A 888 7.99 -23.83 19.68
N ALA A 889 8.44 -25.08 19.86
CA ALA A 889 9.64 -25.36 20.63
C ALA A 889 10.88 -24.70 20.01
N ARG A 890 11.07 -24.82 18.70
CA ARG A 890 12.20 -24.20 17.99
C ARG A 890 12.20 -22.68 18.15
N LEU A 891 11.07 -22.02 17.91
CA LEU A 891 10.97 -20.57 18.08
C LEU A 891 11.27 -20.17 19.52
N TRP A 892 10.68 -20.85 20.50
CA TRP A 892 10.94 -20.59 21.91
C TRP A 892 12.43 -20.69 22.25
N TYR A 893 13.11 -21.76 21.84
CA TYR A 893 14.54 -21.96 22.11
C TYR A 893 15.47 -20.96 21.40
N GLN A 894 15.00 -20.32 20.33
CA GLN A 894 15.73 -19.26 19.63
C GLN A 894 15.60 -17.90 20.32
N LEU A 895 14.63 -17.70 21.24
CA LEU A 895 14.46 -16.44 21.93
C LEU A 895 15.63 -16.14 22.88
N PRO A 896 15.90 -14.83 23.15
CA PRO A 896 16.88 -14.43 24.15
C PRO A 896 16.62 -15.06 25.52
N LEU A 897 17.69 -15.38 26.25
CA LEU A 897 17.60 -16.05 27.56
C LEU A 897 16.74 -15.29 28.58
N HIS A 898 16.76 -13.96 28.55
CA HIS A 898 15.97 -13.12 29.46
C HIS A 898 14.45 -13.23 29.22
N VAL A 899 14.02 -13.62 28.01
CA VAL A 899 12.62 -13.93 27.71
C VAL A 899 12.30 -15.36 28.12
N ARG A 900 13.23 -16.30 27.90
CA ARG A 900 12.98 -17.73 28.17
C ARG A 900 12.96 -18.10 29.64
N ILE A 901 13.86 -17.49 30.42
CA ILE A 901 14.08 -17.87 31.81
C ILE A 901 14.19 -16.58 32.64
N PRO A 902 13.08 -15.83 32.77
CA PRO A 902 13.11 -14.60 33.54
C PRO A 902 13.49 -14.82 35.01
N GLU A 903 13.31 -16.03 35.54
CA GLU A 903 13.66 -16.38 36.92
C GLU A 903 15.17 -16.35 37.16
N ILE A 904 15.99 -16.49 36.11
CA ILE A 904 17.45 -16.25 36.19
C ILE A 904 17.74 -14.79 36.55
N ARG A 905 16.79 -13.85 36.47
CA ARG A 905 17.03 -12.48 36.95
C ARG A 905 16.52 -12.24 38.37
N THR A 906 15.52 -13.01 38.80
CA THR A 906 14.81 -12.74 40.06
C THR A 906 15.23 -13.67 41.21
N ASP A 907 15.71 -14.88 40.90
CA ASP A 907 16.16 -15.84 41.91
C ASP A 907 17.69 -15.81 42.02
N THR A 908 18.18 -14.98 42.94
CA THR A 908 19.61 -14.83 43.23
C THR A 908 20.28 -16.18 43.54
N TYR A 909 19.57 -17.14 44.15
CA TYR A 909 20.12 -18.47 44.44
C TYR A 909 20.17 -19.34 43.20
N ALA A 910 19.19 -19.27 42.31
CA ALA A 910 19.27 -19.97 41.02
C ALA A 910 20.40 -19.40 40.16
N VAL A 911 20.62 -18.09 40.17
CA VAL A 911 21.77 -17.45 39.50
C VAL A 911 23.06 -17.88 40.13
N ASP A 912 23.17 -17.78 41.45
CA ASP A 912 24.39 -18.15 42.16
C ASP A 912 24.66 -19.64 42.01
N MET A 913 23.64 -20.49 42.01
CA MET A 913 23.76 -21.91 41.71
C MET A 913 24.14 -22.15 40.25
N LEU A 914 23.58 -21.43 39.27
CA LEU A 914 23.95 -21.56 37.86
C LEU A 914 25.38 -21.06 37.62
N LEU A 915 25.77 -19.94 38.21
CA LEU A 915 27.14 -19.41 38.16
C LEU A 915 28.11 -20.32 38.90
N THR A 916 27.74 -20.84 40.07
CA THR A 916 28.52 -21.81 40.84
C THR A 916 28.57 -23.15 40.12
N SER A 917 27.51 -23.57 39.41
CA SER A 917 27.50 -24.81 38.62
C SER A 917 28.27 -24.64 37.33
N VAL A 918 28.23 -23.48 36.68
CA VAL A 918 29.06 -23.16 35.52
C VAL A 918 30.52 -23.01 35.95
N TYR A 919 30.78 -22.38 37.09
CA TYR A 919 32.11 -22.29 37.69
C TYR A 919 32.61 -23.66 38.11
N ALA A 920 31.79 -24.45 38.81
CA ALA A 920 32.12 -25.81 39.22
C ALA A 920 32.30 -26.71 38.00
N ALA A 921 31.43 -26.66 36.99
CA ALA A 921 31.59 -27.40 35.74
C ALA A 921 32.83 -26.95 34.96
N ALA A 922 33.13 -25.66 34.90
CA ALA A 922 34.38 -25.16 34.36
C ALA A 922 35.61 -25.63 35.17
N MET A 923 35.42 -25.90 36.46
CA MET A 923 36.44 -26.40 37.39
C MET A 923 36.46 -27.93 37.55
N SER A 924 35.45 -28.68 37.07
CA SER A 924 35.23 -30.13 37.28
C SER A 924 35.17 -30.92 35.98
N GLY A 925 34.64 -30.34 34.92
CA GLY A 925 34.80 -30.77 33.53
C GLY A 925 33.58 -31.34 32.86
#